data_AF-A0A510XQ67-F1
#
_entry.id   AF-A0A510XQ67-F1
#
_cell.length_a   1.000
_cell.length_b   1.000
_cell.length_c   1.000
_cell.angle_alpha   90.00
_cell.angle_beta   90.00
_cell.angle_gamma   90.00
#
_symmetry.space_group_name_H-M   'P 1'
#
loop_
_entity.id
_entity.type
_entity.pdbx_description
1 polymer ?
#
loop_
_entity_poly.entity_id
_entity_poly.type
_entity_poly.pdbx_seq_one_letter_code
_entity_poly.pdbx_strand_id
1 'polypeptide(L)'
;MKKYFWLSLCLLSLLGSYRVFAVLPKIEGRFIELQDTYTSPVWTKINFQQQYITPPAVFMLSTNQGGNPAIVRIRNVTTTGFEALPLEPSGEDGEHITMGAHYLAVEYGVHEFPDGTIMEVGSTDLMLELQYGSKSGFAPLTPQGYKSLTFAQPFAVRPNFFHSLQTLNSLDSNPPSQALVPFLTVAVETGSLSTTGVNIALEASETALGIIENETVAYLAVEPGSNRSFLDDSGAEVSWESFFTGFEVDGWNDGCNFFSFTNDFDVAPLVVASKNSRLEEDGGWLRSCNLRTDRLGIVVDEDRNADNERTHVKEEASILAMTSTFVLNGSVLSCDRLFPGAIATYNNGEVQLVQGVEVTDNNGQFITTTSLIATALTNPPLCNGQSCLASGQNSLDPNEASQVPTVTNDGSSTGDVPVTLAGDYFYDALQLSMLEDTYKVAAPTRIFLKDTSSLISTSFLNIGKTNIDVANGAYLAIYVDGAVAIAADANIAAYIVATGEVRIAQNVTYQGSITSGTQVITEGSSTFDALTVPDNIPGFCGIFTPVSLDHYRLSLSDNQGLTCEAKEMTLTACANDACDLLFDEPTALNLSPDNNGQQSWVTGENITFTGSAIIELAKRTTGTATLGYNTADPSAPLRCYIGGNNVGLGGCKVVFADAGFIFNNETANTTGIPTQLSGKPSDVGFNAARLSIQAVKTNTTTGVCEAAFPAGGEVDLDLAYTCSAGASCSDPVALSNSGNTHNVQQAYQTFPLTFDQDSKALIAINYPDAGKLSLNARTNIVLDPVTNLSVSLTGSSNEYVVKPFGLAMQVASDGYAETANDSLFRLTGESFDLKMNAVQWLAGQDNNSDGIPDNYNSIHSNPIAKHFISEAPLVTSSLQLPTPGNEGQLAALATNAFADTGSLSESISQYAYDQVGIINLFSGLQDADYFGVGDVNGQLSNVGRFAPSHYQVLGIQASAQCTQLGSHLTYLDQPFELGFTVQALNQNNQVMVNYKNGFEKAQVQVNAENNQAGNYIPASTLTSRLSSIGSNSWNSASDGQWQMSELNTILTRLAINNPDGPFSMVNLMATVSNIEGATLIDANDEPNTQASCGSNCNSVRLNAVPIDFRFGRLALGNNAGSDLDPLLVPMQAQYFNGSGFVLNTEDNCSVFEHPKITQISPSTPVLNYDYGLGAAGTLETGSYPANNAIYAQPNGAGTFTLEYETQNWLKWDWLGDNSQLDPHAILQFGRFRGNDRVIYWRETRE
;
A
#
# COMPACT_ATOMS: atom_id res chain seq x y z
N MET A 1 -56.55 -31.28 21.31
CA MET A 1 -55.35 -31.88 21.95
C MET A 1 -54.19 -32.20 21.00
N LYS A 2 -54.39 -32.52 19.71
CA LYS A 2 -53.27 -32.72 18.75
C LYS A 2 -52.62 -31.44 18.18
N LYS A 3 -53.22 -30.26 18.36
CA LYS A 3 -52.66 -28.96 17.88
C LYS A 3 -51.66 -28.30 18.85
N TYR A 4 -51.65 -28.68 20.13
CA TYR A 4 -50.70 -28.13 21.11
C TYR A 4 -49.36 -28.88 21.14
N PHE A 5 -49.34 -30.14 20.71
CA PHE A 5 -48.11 -30.94 20.66
C PHE A 5 -47.18 -30.54 19.49
N TRP A 6 -47.75 -29.97 18.41
CA TRP A 6 -46.98 -29.47 17.26
C TRP A 6 -46.41 -28.06 17.49
N LEU A 7 -47.07 -27.23 18.31
CA LEU A 7 -46.56 -25.89 18.64
C LEU A 7 -45.38 -25.95 19.62
N SER A 8 -45.38 -26.87 20.59
CA SER A 8 -44.23 -27.07 21.48
C SER A 8 -43.01 -27.72 20.78
N LEU A 9 -43.22 -28.53 19.72
CA LEU A 9 -42.10 -29.08 18.96
C LEU A 9 -41.46 -28.03 18.03
N CYS A 10 -42.26 -27.10 17.48
CA CYS A 10 -41.74 -25.96 16.70
C CYS A 10 -41.06 -24.89 17.57
N LEU A 11 -41.50 -24.69 18.83
CA LEU A 11 -40.81 -23.77 19.75
C LEU A 11 -39.49 -24.37 20.29
N LEU A 12 -39.37 -25.69 20.42
CA LEU A 12 -38.11 -26.35 20.79
C LEU A 12 -37.09 -26.42 19.62
N SER A 13 -37.54 -26.40 18.37
CA SER A 13 -36.65 -26.33 17.19
C SER A 13 -36.18 -24.91 16.84
N LEU A 14 -36.71 -23.87 17.50
CA LEU A 14 -36.25 -22.48 17.38
C LEU A 14 -35.23 -22.08 18.47
N LEU A 15 -34.86 -23.02 19.35
CA LEU A 15 -33.71 -22.92 20.26
C LEU A 15 -32.49 -23.74 19.75
N GLY A 16 -32.52 -24.14 18.48
CA GLY A 16 -31.43 -24.84 17.83
C GLY A 16 -30.32 -23.89 17.42
N SER A 17 -29.24 -23.88 18.21
CA SER A 17 -27.89 -23.43 17.85
C SER A 17 -27.78 -22.03 17.26
N TYR A 18 -27.66 -21.02 18.13
CA TYR A 18 -26.68 -19.97 17.85
C TYR A 18 -25.33 -20.68 17.78
N ARG A 19 -24.88 -21.05 16.58
CA ARG A 19 -23.46 -21.24 16.37
C ARG A 19 -22.86 -19.85 16.52
N VAL A 20 -22.20 -19.59 17.64
CA VAL A 20 -21.25 -18.48 17.72
C VAL A 20 -20.25 -18.77 16.61
N PHE A 21 -20.23 -17.91 15.58
CA PHE A 21 -19.21 -18.01 14.55
C PHE A 21 -17.90 -17.64 15.23
N ALA A 22 -17.02 -18.62 15.40
CA ALA A 22 -15.71 -18.38 15.97
C ALA A 22 -14.87 -17.63 14.92
N VAL A 23 -14.26 -16.53 15.35
CA VAL A 23 -13.41 -15.66 14.52
C VAL A 23 -12.01 -15.70 15.10
N LEU A 24 -10.99 -15.47 14.28
CA LEU A 24 -9.62 -15.23 14.76
C LEU A 24 -9.64 -14.17 15.87
N PRO A 25 -8.94 -14.41 17.00
CA PRO A 25 -8.93 -13.45 18.09
C PRO A 25 -8.16 -12.19 17.68
N LYS A 26 -8.64 -11.04 18.13
CA LYS A 26 -7.78 -9.87 18.27
C LYS A 26 -6.94 -10.06 19.53
N ILE A 27 -5.65 -10.25 19.35
CA ILE A 27 -4.72 -10.69 20.39
C ILE A 27 -3.36 -10.03 20.21
N GLU A 28 -2.76 -9.60 21.32
CA GLU A 28 -1.38 -9.14 21.33
C GLU A 28 -0.67 -9.64 22.58
N GLY A 29 0.65 -9.60 22.54
CA GLY A 29 1.44 -9.75 23.75
C GLY A 29 2.85 -9.23 23.60
N ARG A 30 3.41 -8.79 24.73
CA ARG A 30 4.81 -8.36 24.85
C ARG A 30 5.27 -8.42 26.30
N PHE A 31 6.57 -8.28 26.48
CA PHE A 31 7.18 -8.07 27.79
C PHE A 31 7.14 -6.58 28.16
N ILE A 32 6.87 -6.29 29.44
CA ILE A 32 6.93 -4.94 30.01
C ILE A 32 7.87 -4.93 31.21
N GLU A 33 8.63 -3.85 31.35
CA GLU A 33 9.46 -3.58 32.53
C GLU A 33 8.88 -2.40 33.31
N LEU A 34 8.57 -2.63 34.59
CA LEU A 34 7.99 -1.63 35.47
C LEU A 34 9.08 -1.02 36.36
N GLN A 35 8.99 0.29 36.56
CA GLN A 35 9.96 1.05 37.35
C GLN A 35 9.96 0.61 38.83
N ASP A 36 11.07 0.89 39.52
CA ASP A 36 11.08 0.74 40.97
C ASP A 36 10.12 1.73 41.64
N THR A 37 9.48 1.28 42.71
CA THR A 37 8.56 2.13 43.48
C THR A 37 9.25 2.87 44.63
N TYR A 38 10.56 2.67 44.81
CA TYR A 38 11.37 3.44 45.78
C TYR A 38 11.60 4.89 45.33
N THR A 39 11.77 5.10 44.03
CA THR A 39 12.06 6.41 43.44
C THR A 39 10.86 6.97 42.69
N SER A 40 10.04 6.11 42.08
CA SER A 40 8.88 6.51 41.27
C SER A 40 7.64 5.63 41.58
N PRO A 41 6.93 5.88 42.68
CA PRO A 41 5.78 5.09 43.15
C PRO A 41 4.49 5.33 42.34
N VAL A 42 4.55 5.24 41.02
CA VAL A 42 3.45 5.65 40.12
C VAL A 42 2.99 4.50 39.24
N TRP A 43 1.68 4.35 39.09
CA TRP A 43 1.07 3.40 38.16
C TRP A 43 1.58 3.65 36.74
N THR A 44 2.15 2.62 36.12
CA THR A 44 2.69 2.72 34.77
C THR A 44 1.57 2.41 33.78
N LYS A 45 1.18 3.38 32.97
CA LYS A 45 0.26 3.17 31.85
C LYS A 45 0.97 2.37 30.75
N ILE A 46 0.41 1.22 30.40
CA ILE A 46 0.86 0.34 29.33
C ILE A 46 -0.13 0.49 28.19
N ASN A 47 0.32 1.04 27.06
CA ASN A 47 -0.50 1.10 25.85
C ASN A 47 -0.52 -0.26 25.18
N PHE A 48 -1.67 -0.61 24.59
CA PHE A 48 -1.74 -1.72 23.65
C PHE A 48 -1.04 -1.33 22.33
N GLN A 49 -0.53 -2.34 21.64
CA GLN A 49 0.08 -2.20 20.30
C GLN A 49 -1.00 -2.16 19.20
N GLN A 50 -2.25 -2.45 19.55
CA GLN A 50 -3.44 -2.23 18.73
C GLN A 50 -4.57 -1.61 19.54
N GLN A 51 -5.47 -0.85 18.89
CA GLN A 51 -6.67 -0.36 19.53
C GLN A 51 -7.77 -1.42 19.54
N TYR A 52 -8.35 -1.70 20.70
CA TYR A 52 -9.48 -2.62 20.83
C TYR A 52 -10.83 -1.88 20.71
N ILE A 53 -11.87 -2.59 20.29
CA ILE A 53 -13.23 -2.02 20.20
C ILE A 53 -13.86 -1.93 21.60
N THR A 54 -13.61 -2.96 22.41
CA THR A 54 -13.97 -3.03 23.83
C THR A 54 -12.73 -3.36 24.65
N PRO A 55 -12.60 -2.93 25.91
CA PRO A 55 -11.46 -3.30 26.75
C PRO A 55 -11.22 -4.81 26.74
N PRO A 56 -10.02 -5.30 26.37
CA PRO A 56 -9.71 -6.72 26.29
C PRO A 56 -9.44 -7.31 27.69
N ALA A 57 -9.38 -8.64 27.77
CA ALA A 57 -8.85 -9.34 28.93
C ALA A 57 -7.32 -9.32 28.93
N VAL A 58 -6.70 -8.91 30.05
CA VAL A 58 -5.25 -8.87 30.22
C VAL A 58 -4.78 -9.95 31.20
N PHE A 59 -3.96 -10.87 30.71
CA PHE A 59 -3.31 -11.92 31.50
C PHE A 59 -1.83 -11.62 31.66
N MET A 60 -1.27 -11.87 32.84
CA MET A 60 0.14 -11.56 33.10
C MET A 60 0.86 -12.63 33.89
N LEU A 61 2.18 -12.71 33.69
CA LEU A 61 3.10 -13.44 34.54
C LEU A 61 4.27 -12.53 34.94
N SER A 62 4.34 -12.19 36.23
CA SER A 62 5.42 -11.36 36.76
C SER A 62 6.73 -12.12 36.91
N THR A 63 7.86 -11.43 36.79
CA THR A 63 9.20 -12.01 36.93
C THR A 63 9.70 -12.02 38.39
N ASN A 64 10.88 -12.56 38.65
CA ASN A 64 11.41 -12.78 40.01
C ASN A 64 12.41 -11.73 40.52
N GLN A 65 12.50 -10.55 39.90
CA GLN A 65 13.31 -9.44 40.43
C GLN A 65 12.80 -9.08 41.83
N GLY A 66 13.71 -8.88 42.79
CA GLY A 66 13.36 -8.58 44.18
C GLY A 66 13.18 -9.85 45.01
N GLY A 67 13.72 -9.84 46.24
CA GLY A 67 13.64 -11.00 47.16
C GLY A 67 12.34 -11.07 47.96
N ASN A 68 11.58 -9.98 48.00
CA ASN A 68 10.33 -9.86 48.72
C ASN A 68 9.18 -10.51 47.91
N PRO A 69 8.12 -11.02 48.58
CA PRO A 69 6.87 -11.36 47.93
C PRO A 69 6.29 -10.15 47.20
N ALA A 70 5.97 -10.33 45.91
CA ALA A 70 5.37 -9.27 45.11
C ALA A 70 4.62 -9.85 43.92
N ILE A 71 3.70 -9.05 43.38
CA ILE A 71 3.01 -9.35 42.14
C ILE A 71 2.75 -8.05 41.37
N VAL A 72 2.75 -8.13 40.05
CA VAL A 72 2.26 -7.02 39.23
C VAL A 72 0.74 -7.05 39.22
N ARG A 73 0.10 -5.98 39.68
CA ARG A 73 -1.36 -5.78 39.57
C ARG A 73 -1.67 -4.84 38.41
N ILE A 74 -2.86 -5.03 37.83
CA ILE A 74 -3.41 -4.13 36.83
C ILE A 74 -4.66 -3.41 37.32
N ARG A 75 -4.96 -2.28 36.70
CA ARG A 75 -6.25 -1.58 36.81
C ARG A 75 -6.49 -0.75 35.54
N ASN A 76 -7.65 -0.11 35.47
CA ASN A 76 -8.02 0.80 34.38
C ASN A 76 -7.79 0.19 32.98
N VAL A 77 -8.23 -1.05 32.77
CA VAL A 77 -8.18 -1.66 31.44
C VAL A 77 -9.18 -0.92 30.53
N THR A 78 -8.66 -0.27 29.50
CA THR A 78 -9.39 0.52 28.51
C THR A 78 -9.27 -0.13 27.13
N THR A 79 -9.76 0.52 26.08
CA THR A 79 -9.58 0.08 24.69
C THR A 79 -8.17 0.32 24.14
N THR A 80 -7.36 1.14 24.80
CA THR A 80 -6.04 1.56 24.32
C THR A 80 -4.89 1.15 25.23
N GLY A 81 -5.18 0.57 26.39
CA GLY A 81 -4.17 0.16 27.36
C GLY A 81 -4.72 -0.10 28.74
N PHE A 82 -3.82 -0.33 29.69
CA PHE A 82 -4.11 -0.55 31.11
C PHE A 82 -3.03 0.08 31.98
N GLU A 83 -3.21 0.11 33.29
CA GLU A 83 -2.18 0.54 34.25
C GLU A 83 -1.63 -0.68 34.99
N ALA A 84 -0.32 -0.71 35.24
CA ALA A 84 0.36 -1.78 35.97
C ALA A 84 1.34 -1.26 37.03
N LEU A 85 1.49 -1.99 38.13
CA LEU A 85 2.42 -1.66 39.22
C LEU A 85 2.83 -2.93 39.99
N PRO A 86 4.12 -3.13 40.33
CA PRO A 86 4.54 -4.15 41.29
C PRO A 86 4.09 -3.77 42.71
N LEU A 87 3.40 -4.68 43.38
CA LEU A 87 2.84 -4.49 44.71
C LEU A 87 3.21 -5.65 45.64
N GLU A 88 3.57 -5.31 46.88
CA GLU A 88 3.87 -6.27 47.94
C GLU A 88 2.62 -6.55 48.81
N PRO A 89 2.47 -7.78 49.36
CA PRO A 89 1.41 -8.12 50.30
C PRO A 89 1.65 -7.52 51.69
N SER A 90 0.63 -7.56 52.55
CA SER A 90 0.83 -7.30 53.98
C SER A 90 1.94 -8.18 54.54
N GLY A 91 2.83 -7.62 55.36
CA GLY A 91 4.01 -8.31 55.88
C GLY A 91 5.33 -7.70 55.39
N GLU A 92 5.31 -6.99 54.26
CA GLU A 92 6.44 -6.22 53.73
C GLU A 92 6.20 -4.69 53.88
N ASP A 93 7.12 -3.85 53.37
CA ASP A 93 7.07 -2.39 53.53
C ASP A 93 6.27 -1.67 52.44
N GLY A 94 6.06 -2.30 51.28
CA GLY A 94 5.19 -1.84 50.21
C GLY A 94 5.95 -1.45 48.95
N GLU A 95 7.11 -0.80 49.11
CA GLU A 95 7.96 -0.42 47.98
C GLU A 95 8.78 -1.61 47.48
N HIS A 96 8.95 -1.72 46.17
CA HIS A 96 9.60 -2.84 45.51
C HIS A 96 10.51 -2.35 44.38
N ILE A 97 11.57 -3.10 44.10
CA ILE A 97 12.48 -2.80 42.98
C ILE A 97 11.79 -3.01 41.63
N THR A 98 12.43 -2.55 40.55
CA THR A 98 12.04 -2.83 39.16
C THR A 98 11.65 -4.30 38.97
N MET A 99 10.49 -4.54 38.36
CA MET A 99 9.94 -5.87 38.12
C MET A 99 9.35 -5.92 36.71
N GLY A 100 9.59 -7.03 36.02
CA GLY A 100 9.02 -7.27 34.70
C GLY A 100 7.72 -8.06 34.77
N ALA A 101 6.97 -8.03 33.68
CA ALA A 101 5.87 -8.94 33.43
C ALA A 101 5.72 -9.24 31.95
N HIS A 102 5.37 -10.47 31.62
CA HIS A 102 4.83 -10.80 30.30
C HIS A 102 3.32 -10.58 30.35
N TYR A 103 2.74 -9.89 29.37
CA TYR A 103 1.28 -9.79 29.25
C TYR A 103 0.77 -10.30 27.92
N LEU A 104 -0.47 -10.81 27.96
CA LEU A 104 -1.28 -11.17 26.81
C LEU A 104 -2.62 -10.45 26.93
N ALA A 105 -2.97 -9.66 25.92
CA ALA A 105 -4.27 -9.00 25.83
C ALA A 105 -5.11 -9.65 24.73
N VAL A 106 -6.31 -10.12 25.07
CA VAL A 106 -7.19 -10.86 24.16
C VAL A 106 -8.61 -10.33 24.26
N GLU A 107 -9.30 -10.17 23.13
CA GLU A 107 -10.75 -9.88 23.16
C GLU A 107 -11.55 -10.97 23.87
N TYR A 108 -12.69 -10.57 24.46
CA TYR A 108 -13.65 -11.50 25.02
C TYR A 108 -14.41 -12.21 23.91
N GLY A 109 -14.62 -13.52 24.05
CA GLY A 109 -15.38 -14.30 23.09
C GLY A 109 -14.87 -15.73 22.93
N VAL A 110 -15.43 -16.40 21.93
CA VAL A 110 -15.01 -17.73 21.48
C VAL A 110 -14.29 -17.54 20.15
N HIS A 111 -13.03 -17.92 20.11
CA HIS A 111 -12.14 -17.71 18.98
C HIS A 111 -11.68 -19.04 18.40
N GLU A 112 -11.53 -19.10 17.08
CA GLU A 112 -11.04 -20.27 16.35
C GLU A 112 -9.82 -19.87 15.53
N PHE A 113 -8.71 -20.55 15.78
CA PHE A 113 -7.45 -20.38 15.05
C PHE A 113 -7.50 -21.14 13.71
N PRO A 114 -6.58 -20.86 12.76
CA PRO A 114 -6.60 -21.46 11.42
C PRO A 114 -6.49 -23.00 11.42
N ASP A 115 -5.95 -23.58 12.49
CA ASP A 115 -5.84 -25.02 12.71
C ASP A 115 -7.11 -25.66 13.31
N GLY A 116 -8.15 -24.85 13.57
CA GLY A 116 -9.40 -25.25 14.22
C GLY A 116 -9.34 -25.26 15.76
N THR A 117 -8.23 -24.82 16.36
CA THR A 117 -8.10 -24.74 17.82
C THR A 117 -9.03 -23.66 18.37
N ILE A 118 -9.79 -24.01 19.41
CA ILE A 118 -10.69 -23.09 20.12
C ILE A 118 -10.00 -22.47 21.32
N MET A 119 -10.12 -21.15 21.45
CA MET A 119 -9.78 -20.39 22.65
C MET A 119 -11.02 -19.63 23.12
N GLU A 120 -11.42 -19.82 24.37
CA GLU A 120 -12.51 -19.06 25.00
C GLU A 120 -11.92 -18.07 26.00
N VAL A 121 -12.33 -16.80 25.89
CA VAL A 121 -11.98 -15.72 26.80
C VAL A 121 -13.27 -15.14 27.37
N GLY A 122 -13.41 -15.18 28.69
CA GLY A 122 -14.60 -14.66 29.37
C GLY A 122 -14.25 -13.93 30.65
N SER A 123 -15.26 -13.43 31.34
CA SER A 123 -15.11 -12.77 32.64
C SER A 123 -16.21 -13.18 33.61
N THR A 124 -15.92 -13.00 34.90
CA THR A 124 -16.88 -13.16 35.97
C THR A 124 -16.51 -12.24 37.11
N ASP A 125 -17.51 -11.76 37.83
CA ASP A 125 -17.29 -10.97 39.03
C ASP A 125 -17.31 -11.84 40.29
N LEU A 126 -16.39 -11.57 41.22
CA LEU A 126 -16.28 -12.22 42.52
C LEU A 126 -16.32 -11.17 43.63
N MET A 127 -16.97 -11.52 44.75
CA MET A 127 -17.00 -10.66 45.94
C MET A 127 -17.06 -11.47 47.23
N LEU A 128 -17.95 -12.46 47.31
CA LEU A 128 -18.17 -13.25 48.54
C LEU A 128 -17.56 -14.66 48.45
N GLU A 129 -17.18 -15.10 47.27
CA GLU A 129 -16.48 -16.36 47.05
C GLU A 129 -15.00 -16.18 47.34
N LEU A 130 -14.65 -16.38 48.61
CA LEU A 130 -13.32 -16.15 49.17
C LEU A 130 -12.70 -17.46 49.68
N GLN A 131 -11.41 -17.62 49.46
CA GLN A 131 -10.54 -18.59 50.11
C GLN A 131 -9.42 -17.86 50.85
N TYR A 132 -8.95 -18.44 51.95
CA TYR A 132 -7.90 -17.85 52.81
C TYR A 132 -7.36 -18.91 53.77
N GLY A 133 -6.18 -18.67 54.35
CA GLY A 133 -5.54 -19.54 55.33
C GLY A 133 -5.97 -19.28 56.77
N SER A 134 -5.76 -20.25 57.67
CA SER A 134 -6.19 -20.11 59.07
C SER A 134 -5.62 -18.91 59.83
N LYS A 135 -4.48 -18.34 59.40
CA LYS A 135 -3.88 -17.12 59.99
C LYS A 135 -4.29 -15.81 59.31
N SER A 136 -5.09 -15.89 58.25
CA SER A 136 -5.62 -14.71 57.55
C SER A 136 -6.45 -13.82 58.48
N GLY A 137 -6.43 -12.51 58.24
CA GLY A 137 -7.33 -11.57 58.91
C GLY A 137 -8.82 -11.86 58.69
N PHE A 138 -9.16 -12.61 57.63
CA PHE A 138 -10.52 -13.05 57.33
C PHE A 138 -10.98 -14.26 58.14
N ALA A 139 -10.08 -15.01 58.78
CA ALA A 139 -10.41 -16.15 59.62
C ALA A 139 -10.83 -15.71 61.05
N PRO A 140 -11.91 -16.24 61.65
CA PRO A 140 -12.96 -17.11 61.09
C PRO A 140 -14.22 -16.30 60.67
N LEU A 141 -14.06 -15.02 60.35
CA LEU A 141 -15.15 -14.04 60.24
C LEU A 141 -15.96 -14.17 58.95
N THR A 142 -15.33 -14.61 57.86
CA THR A 142 -15.92 -14.64 56.51
C THR A 142 -16.13 -16.08 56.03
N PRO A 143 -17.31 -16.50 55.54
CA PRO A 143 -17.47 -17.85 55.00
C PRO A 143 -16.59 -18.10 53.77
N GLN A 144 -15.94 -19.26 53.71
CA GLN A 144 -15.23 -19.70 52.50
C GLN A 144 -16.20 -20.27 51.46
N GLY A 145 -15.92 -20.04 50.18
CA GLY A 145 -16.74 -20.56 49.08
C GLY A 145 -16.09 -20.43 47.71
N TYR A 146 -16.67 -21.11 46.72
CA TYR A 146 -16.28 -21.03 45.30
C TYR A 146 -17.50 -20.69 44.44
N LYS A 147 -17.24 -19.99 43.33
CA LYS A 147 -18.21 -19.75 42.26
C LYS A 147 -17.97 -20.75 41.14
N SER A 148 -19.02 -21.46 40.71
CA SER A 148 -18.96 -22.31 39.53
C SER A 148 -19.06 -21.49 38.25
N LEU A 149 -18.07 -21.64 37.37
CA LEU A 149 -18.00 -21.06 36.05
C LEU A 149 -18.28 -22.14 35.00
N THR A 150 -19.13 -21.83 34.02
CA THR A 150 -19.46 -22.73 32.89
C THR A 150 -18.90 -22.12 31.62
N PHE A 151 -18.18 -22.92 30.82
CA PHE A 151 -17.67 -22.47 29.53
C PHE A 151 -18.81 -22.27 28.52
N ALA A 152 -18.66 -21.30 27.62
CA ALA A 152 -19.64 -20.99 26.58
C ALA A 152 -19.88 -22.18 25.65
N GLN A 153 -18.84 -23.00 25.43
CA GLN A 153 -18.97 -24.31 24.79
C GLN A 153 -18.11 -25.38 25.46
N PRO A 154 -18.50 -26.67 25.40
CA PRO A 154 -17.69 -27.76 25.94
C PRO A 154 -16.44 -27.99 25.08
N PHE A 155 -15.29 -28.16 25.74
CA PHE A 155 -14.04 -28.58 25.09
C PHE A 155 -13.98 -30.10 24.87
N ALA A 156 -13.20 -30.57 23.90
CA ALA A 156 -13.01 -31.99 23.63
C ALA A 156 -12.14 -32.67 24.70
N VAL A 157 -11.20 -31.93 25.27
CA VAL A 157 -10.32 -32.35 26.38
C VAL A 157 -10.30 -31.31 27.48
N ARG A 158 -9.78 -31.66 28.67
CA ARG A 158 -9.62 -30.70 29.79
C ARG A 158 -8.74 -29.53 29.30
N PRO A 159 -9.26 -28.29 29.24
CA PRO A 159 -8.51 -27.16 28.71
C PRO A 159 -7.49 -26.67 29.73
N ASN A 160 -6.36 -26.13 29.26
CA ASN A 160 -5.54 -25.22 30.06
C ASN A 160 -6.37 -23.99 30.44
N PHE A 161 -6.24 -23.56 31.69
CA PHE A 161 -7.04 -22.49 32.26
C PHE A 161 -6.12 -21.40 32.82
N PHE A 162 -6.40 -20.16 32.45
CA PHE A 162 -5.66 -18.98 32.89
C PHE A 162 -6.65 -17.98 33.47
N HIS A 163 -6.20 -17.22 34.46
CA HIS A 163 -7.04 -16.24 35.15
C HIS A 163 -6.22 -15.01 35.54
N SER A 164 -6.90 -13.88 35.63
CA SER A 164 -6.29 -12.60 35.99
C SER A 164 -7.34 -11.63 36.53
N LEU A 165 -7.04 -10.98 37.67
CA LEU A 165 -7.84 -9.87 38.18
C LEU A 165 -7.67 -8.66 37.26
N GLN A 166 -8.78 -8.19 36.69
CA GLN A 166 -8.81 -7.02 35.79
C GLN A 166 -8.98 -5.71 36.53
N THR A 167 -9.43 -5.78 37.79
CA THR A 167 -9.73 -4.63 38.65
C THR A 167 -8.94 -4.69 39.95
N LEU A 168 -8.84 -3.55 40.62
CA LEU A 168 -8.27 -3.39 41.95
C LEU A 168 -9.20 -2.51 42.78
N ASN A 169 -10.42 -3.00 43.01
CA ASN A 169 -11.49 -2.27 43.70
C ASN A 169 -11.39 -2.41 45.22
N SER A 170 -10.88 -3.54 45.70
CA SER A 170 -10.70 -3.92 47.11
C SER A 170 -9.39 -3.35 47.65
N LEU A 171 -9.29 -2.03 47.73
CA LEU A 171 -8.08 -1.33 48.16
C LEU A 171 -8.36 -0.42 49.35
N ASP A 172 -7.77 -0.73 50.52
CA ASP A 172 -7.87 0.11 51.72
C ASP A 172 -6.55 0.78 52.15
N SER A 173 -5.43 0.40 51.52
CA SER A 173 -4.11 1.01 51.70
C SER A 173 -3.76 1.98 50.57
N ASN A 174 -2.66 2.74 50.74
CA ASN A 174 -2.16 3.67 49.71
C ASN A 174 -0.83 3.16 49.10
N PRO A 175 -0.87 2.11 48.27
CA PRO A 175 0.31 1.58 47.62
C PRO A 175 0.87 2.56 46.58
N PRO A 176 2.17 2.46 46.24
CA PRO A 176 3.13 1.47 46.75
C PRO A 176 3.84 1.91 48.04
N SER A 177 3.52 3.09 48.61
CA SER A 177 4.12 3.56 49.88
C SER A 177 3.76 2.72 51.11
N GLN A 178 2.89 1.74 50.94
CA GLN A 178 2.42 0.77 51.92
C GLN A 178 2.11 -0.54 51.19
N ALA A 179 2.20 -1.65 51.91
CA ALA A 179 1.74 -2.95 51.44
C ALA A 179 0.25 -2.93 51.00
N LEU A 180 -0.08 -3.77 50.02
CA LEU A 180 -1.44 -3.92 49.51
C LEU A 180 -2.33 -4.67 50.53
N VAL A 181 -3.46 -4.07 50.91
CA VAL A 181 -4.42 -4.63 51.87
C VAL A 181 -5.87 -4.49 51.34
N PRO A 182 -6.66 -5.58 51.33
CA PRO A 182 -6.20 -6.98 51.40
C PRO A 182 -5.39 -7.36 50.15
N PHE A 183 -4.44 -8.28 50.27
CA PHE A 183 -3.76 -8.84 49.11
C PHE A 183 -4.58 -9.97 48.51
N LEU A 184 -5.20 -9.73 47.34
CA LEU A 184 -6.10 -10.69 46.69
C LEU A 184 -5.51 -11.28 45.42
N THR A 185 -5.52 -12.60 45.28
CA THR A 185 -5.25 -13.36 44.04
C THR A 185 -6.48 -14.21 43.68
N VAL A 186 -6.33 -15.25 42.86
CA VAL A 186 -7.43 -16.13 42.44
C VAL A 186 -7.10 -17.58 42.82
N ALA A 187 -8.04 -18.23 43.50
CA ALA A 187 -8.00 -19.65 43.82
C ALA A 187 -8.84 -20.45 42.84
N VAL A 188 -8.33 -21.63 42.44
CA VAL A 188 -9.06 -22.62 41.65
C VAL A 188 -9.26 -23.87 42.52
N GLU A 189 -10.50 -24.35 42.64
CA GLU A 189 -10.80 -25.53 43.45
C GLU A 189 -10.14 -26.76 42.82
N THR A 190 -9.28 -27.44 43.59
CA THR A 190 -8.53 -28.61 43.13
C THR A 190 -9.44 -29.68 42.53
N GLY A 191 -9.20 -30.02 41.26
CA GLY A 191 -9.96 -31.05 40.54
C GLY A 191 -11.30 -30.60 39.97
N SER A 192 -11.68 -29.32 40.11
CA SER A 192 -12.93 -28.78 39.54
C SER A 192 -12.86 -28.49 38.04
N LEU A 193 -11.66 -28.22 37.49
CA LEU A 193 -11.46 -27.91 36.08
C LEU A 193 -11.78 -29.12 35.19
N SER A 194 -12.88 -29.01 34.45
CA SER A 194 -13.45 -30.02 33.57
C SER A 194 -13.55 -29.51 32.12
N THR A 195 -14.08 -30.33 31.20
CA THR A 195 -14.35 -29.90 29.83
C THR A 195 -15.47 -28.86 29.71
N THR A 196 -16.27 -28.65 30.76
CA THR A 196 -17.46 -27.80 30.73
C THR A 196 -17.40 -26.59 31.67
N GLY A 197 -16.40 -26.51 32.54
CA GLY A 197 -16.32 -25.46 33.53
C GLY A 197 -15.31 -25.72 34.64
N VAL A 198 -15.24 -24.80 35.59
CA VAL A 198 -14.28 -24.76 36.70
C VAL A 198 -14.86 -23.98 37.88
N ASN A 199 -14.41 -24.25 39.11
CA ASN A 199 -14.81 -23.49 40.29
C ASN A 199 -13.67 -22.55 40.73
N ILE A 200 -13.97 -21.26 40.89
CA ILE A 200 -12.98 -20.22 41.23
C ILE A 200 -13.44 -19.33 42.39
N ALA A 201 -12.49 -18.69 43.07
CA ALA A 201 -12.70 -17.78 44.20
C ALA A 201 -11.61 -16.70 44.24
N LEU A 202 -11.85 -15.60 44.97
CA LEU A 202 -10.79 -14.71 45.41
C LEU A 202 -9.95 -15.43 46.46
N GLU A 203 -8.62 -15.27 46.42
CA GLU A 203 -7.69 -15.84 47.39
C GLU A 203 -7.06 -14.72 48.20
N ALA A 204 -7.21 -14.77 49.53
CA ALA A 204 -6.61 -13.80 50.44
C ALA A 204 -5.42 -14.38 51.23
N SER A 205 -4.99 -15.62 50.96
CA SER A 205 -3.83 -16.27 51.60
C SER A 205 -3.81 -16.04 53.12
N GLU A 206 -2.70 -15.60 53.71
CA GLU A 206 -2.61 -15.21 55.12
C GLU A 206 -2.63 -13.69 55.33
N THR A 207 -3.11 -12.91 54.35
CA THR A 207 -3.08 -11.44 54.34
C THR A 207 -3.85 -10.76 55.50
N ALA A 208 -3.51 -9.50 55.78
CA ALA A 208 -4.25 -8.62 56.67
C ALA A 208 -5.71 -8.41 56.23
N LEU A 209 -6.62 -8.24 57.20
CA LEU A 209 -8.05 -8.00 56.95
C LEU A 209 -8.25 -6.64 56.27
N GLY A 210 -8.99 -6.64 55.16
CA GLY A 210 -9.45 -5.42 54.50
C GLY A 210 -10.85 -5.56 53.90
N ILE A 211 -11.32 -4.50 53.22
CA ILE A 211 -12.65 -4.49 52.60
C ILE A 211 -12.59 -5.19 51.23
N ILE A 212 -13.49 -6.14 51.00
CA ILE A 212 -13.65 -6.78 49.69
C ILE A 212 -14.83 -6.14 48.98
N GLU A 213 -14.54 -5.55 47.82
CA GLU A 213 -15.50 -5.05 46.86
C GLU A 213 -15.60 -6.04 45.68
N ASN A 214 -16.52 -5.78 44.75
CA ASN A 214 -16.68 -6.63 43.57
C ASN A 214 -15.45 -6.51 42.66
N GLU A 215 -14.75 -7.63 42.41
CA GLU A 215 -13.62 -7.71 41.50
C GLU A 215 -13.98 -8.48 40.23
N THR A 216 -13.57 -7.97 39.07
CA THR A 216 -13.71 -8.66 37.80
C THR A 216 -12.50 -9.55 37.55
N VAL A 217 -12.74 -10.86 37.39
CA VAL A 217 -11.74 -11.85 36.98
C VAL A 217 -11.98 -12.20 35.52
N ALA A 218 -10.96 -12.01 34.67
CA ALA A 218 -10.96 -12.60 33.33
C ALA A 218 -10.41 -14.02 33.38
N TYR A 219 -10.91 -14.87 32.49
CA TYR A 219 -10.41 -16.22 32.29
C TYR A 219 -10.15 -16.51 30.81
N LEU A 220 -9.17 -17.37 30.54
CA LEU A 220 -8.87 -17.93 29.23
C LEU A 220 -8.83 -19.46 29.35
N ALA A 221 -9.56 -20.14 28.47
CA ALA A 221 -9.57 -21.59 28.37
C ALA A 221 -9.21 -22.03 26.95
N VAL A 222 -8.23 -22.92 26.82
CA VAL A 222 -7.73 -23.42 25.52
C VAL A 222 -7.24 -24.85 25.66
N GLU A 223 -7.45 -25.69 24.65
CA GLU A 223 -7.01 -27.09 24.71
C GLU A 223 -5.48 -27.21 24.71
N PRO A 224 -4.87 -28.11 25.49
CA PRO A 224 -3.42 -28.34 25.45
C PRO A 224 -2.94 -28.73 24.05
N GLY A 225 -1.78 -28.24 23.64
CA GLY A 225 -1.17 -28.56 22.35
C GLY A 225 0.09 -27.76 22.07
N SER A 226 0.84 -28.23 21.08
CA SER A 226 2.11 -27.63 20.62
C SER A 226 2.20 -27.69 19.09
N ASN A 227 3.25 -27.09 18.53
CA ASN A 227 3.46 -26.87 17.09
C ASN A 227 2.26 -26.15 16.42
N ARG A 228 1.63 -25.23 17.15
CA ARG A 228 0.57 -24.38 16.62
C ARG A 228 1.19 -23.09 16.14
N SER A 229 0.69 -22.55 15.03
CA SER A 229 1.09 -21.24 14.56
C SER A 229 -0.05 -20.46 13.91
N PHE A 230 0.10 -19.15 13.90
CA PHE A 230 -0.69 -18.21 13.10
C PHE A 230 0.23 -17.08 12.61
N LEU A 231 -0.23 -16.27 11.67
CA LEU A 231 0.51 -15.10 11.21
C LEU A 231 0.04 -13.87 11.97
N ASP A 232 0.96 -13.04 12.44
CA ASP A 232 0.67 -11.72 12.97
C ASP A 232 0.39 -10.70 11.85
N ASP A 233 0.07 -9.47 12.21
CA ASP A 233 -0.28 -8.42 11.24
C ASP A 233 0.90 -7.97 10.36
N SER A 234 2.14 -8.28 10.76
CA SER A 234 3.35 -8.04 9.96
C SER A 234 3.67 -9.21 9.00
N GLY A 235 2.89 -10.29 9.06
CA GLY A 235 3.14 -11.53 8.33
C GLY A 235 4.19 -12.42 8.98
N ALA A 236 4.62 -12.12 10.21
CA ALA A 236 5.54 -12.96 10.96
C ALA A 236 4.79 -14.14 11.63
N GLU A 237 5.44 -15.30 11.70
CA GLU A 237 4.83 -16.48 12.30
C GLU A 237 4.90 -16.42 13.83
N VAL A 238 3.72 -16.49 14.47
CA VAL A 238 3.57 -16.65 15.91
C VAL A 238 3.38 -18.12 16.22
N SER A 239 4.46 -18.76 16.67
CA SER A 239 4.42 -20.11 17.21
C SER A 239 3.90 -20.08 18.64
N TRP A 240 3.04 -21.03 19.01
CA TRP A 240 2.54 -21.12 20.38
C TRP A 240 2.27 -22.55 20.85
N GLU A 241 2.30 -22.73 22.17
CA GLU A 241 1.94 -23.96 22.84
C GLU A 241 1.30 -23.69 24.20
N SER A 242 0.43 -24.60 24.65
CA SER A 242 -0.12 -24.59 26.00
C SER A 242 -0.11 -25.99 26.61
N PHE A 243 0.29 -26.08 27.88
CA PHE A 243 0.37 -27.35 28.59
C PHE A 243 0.22 -27.19 30.11
N PHE A 244 -0.07 -28.30 30.78
CA PHE A 244 -0.11 -28.38 32.24
C PHE A 244 1.26 -28.74 32.80
N THR A 245 1.62 -28.17 33.94
CA THR A 245 2.83 -28.56 34.70
C THR A 245 2.68 -29.90 35.41
N GLY A 246 1.43 -30.33 35.64
CA GLY A 246 1.13 -31.31 36.71
C GLY A 246 1.35 -30.71 38.10
N PHE A 247 1.11 -31.49 39.15
CA PHE A 247 1.33 -31.10 40.55
C PHE A 247 2.83 -31.11 40.90
N GLU A 248 3.57 -30.16 40.34
CA GLU A 248 5.03 -30.11 40.43
C GLU A 248 5.58 -28.72 40.82
N VAL A 249 4.75 -27.68 40.91
CA VAL A 249 5.20 -26.32 41.26
C VAL A 249 5.11 -26.14 42.77
N ASP A 250 6.24 -25.98 43.45
CA ASP A 250 6.34 -25.72 44.88
C ASP A 250 6.76 -24.25 45.20
N GLY A 251 7.01 -23.98 46.48
CA GLY A 251 7.17 -22.64 47.01
C GLY A 251 8.51 -21.97 46.67
N TRP A 252 8.55 -20.65 46.83
CA TRP A 252 9.74 -19.83 46.59
C TRP A 252 11.01 -20.35 47.30
N ASN A 253 10.87 -20.86 48.53
CA ASN A 253 12.00 -21.35 49.32
C ASN A 253 12.58 -22.68 48.82
N ASP A 254 11.85 -23.43 47.98
CA ASP A 254 12.27 -24.70 47.39
C ASP A 254 13.06 -24.52 46.08
N GLY A 255 13.01 -23.31 45.49
CA GLY A 255 13.74 -22.94 44.28
C GLY A 255 12.90 -23.03 43.00
N CYS A 256 13.54 -22.77 41.86
CA CYS A 256 12.84 -22.62 40.58
C CYS A 256 12.45 -23.98 39.96
N ASN A 257 11.17 -24.17 39.61
CA ASN A 257 10.68 -25.38 38.92
C ASN A 257 10.67 -25.18 37.41
N PHE A 258 11.39 -26.03 36.67
CA PHE A 258 11.63 -25.86 35.23
C PHE A 258 10.78 -26.80 34.37
N PHE A 259 10.13 -26.24 33.36
CA PHE A 259 9.29 -26.94 32.40
C PHE A 259 9.77 -26.63 30.99
N SER A 260 10.06 -27.66 30.20
CA SER A 260 10.57 -27.51 28.83
C SER A 260 9.45 -27.23 27.85
N PHE A 261 9.74 -26.39 26.87
CA PHE A 261 8.89 -26.15 25.73
C PHE A 261 8.99 -27.31 24.74
N THR A 262 7.89 -27.60 24.04
CA THR A 262 7.88 -28.54 22.92
C THR A 262 8.23 -27.83 21.61
N ASN A 263 7.86 -26.56 21.48
CA ASN A 263 8.19 -25.73 20.34
C ASN A 263 9.64 -25.26 20.40
N ASP A 264 10.25 -25.07 19.23
CA ASP A 264 11.56 -24.45 19.09
C ASP A 264 11.38 -22.93 18.92
N PHE A 265 11.66 -22.15 19.97
CA PHE A 265 11.61 -20.68 19.90
C PHE A 265 13.00 -20.09 19.61
N ASP A 266 13.09 -19.16 18.65
CA ASP A 266 14.36 -18.48 18.31
C ASP A 266 14.82 -17.48 19.39
N VAL A 267 13.86 -16.92 20.13
CA VAL A 267 14.06 -16.02 21.26
C VAL A 267 13.23 -16.47 22.46
N ALA A 268 13.52 -15.96 23.65
CA ALA A 268 12.69 -16.25 24.83
C ALA A 268 11.22 -15.90 24.53
N PRO A 269 10.27 -16.85 24.65
CA PRO A 269 8.88 -16.63 24.28
C PRO A 269 8.16 -15.71 25.27
N LEU A 270 7.07 -15.10 24.84
CA LEU A 270 6.08 -14.54 25.74
C LEU A 270 5.44 -15.68 26.54
N VAL A 271 5.31 -15.53 27.85
CA VAL A 271 4.73 -16.56 28.72
C VAL A 271 3.64 -16.02 29.62
N VAL A 272 2.54 -16.75 29.73
CA VAL A 272 1.49 -16.52 30.73
C VAL A 272 1.30 -17.83 31.50
N ALA A 273 1.14 -17.73 32.81
CA ALA A 273 0.87 -18.89 33.64
C ALA A 273 -0.08 -18.57 34.79
N SER A 274 -0.93 -19.53 35.16
CA SER A 274 -1.85 -19.41 36.29
C SER A 274 -1.86 -20.70 37.12
N LYS A 275 -1.96 -20.54 38.44
CA LYS A 275 -2.11 -21.63 39.41
C LYS A 275 -3.55 -22.17 39.34
N ASN A 276 -3.72 -23.46 39.13
CA ASN A 276 -4.99 -24.11 38.83
C ASN A 276 -5.44 -25.13 39.88
N SER A 277 -4.82 -25.11 41.05
CA SER A 277 -5.22 -25.90 42.20
C SER A 277 -4.96 -25.14 43.50
N ARG A 278 -5.63 -25.59 44.56
CA ARG A 278 -5.48 -25.15 45.94
C ARG A 278 -5.50 -26.38 46.84
N LEU A 279 -4.34 -26.87 47.22
CA LEU A 279 -4.18 -28.10 48.00
C LEU A 279 -4.07 -27.87 49.51
N GLU A 280 -3.58 -26.70 49.92
CA GLU A 280 -3.47 -26.30 51.32
C GLU A 280 -4.09 -24.92 51.60
N GLU A 281 -3.87 -24.42 52.81
CA GLU A 281 -4.51 -23.21 53.32
C GLU A 281 -3.76 -21.91 52.98
N ASP A 282 -2.45 -21.96 52.71
CA ASP A 282 -1.57 -20.78 52.63
C ASP A 282 -1.73 -19.99 51.31
N GLY A 283 -2.26 -20.60 50.24
CA GLY A 283 -2.75 -19.91 49.04
C GLY A 283 -1.67 -19.65 47.98
N GLY A 284 -1.37 -18.40 47.63
CA GLY A 284 -0.23 -18.04 46.78
C GLY A 284 -0.51 -17.78 45.28
N TRP A 285 0.53 -17.32 44.57
CA TRP A 285 0.50 -16.92 43.14
C TRP A 285 1.79 -17.32 42.42
N LEU A 286 1.82 -17.26 41.08
CA LEU A 286 3.01 -17.65 40.31
C LEU A 286 3.93 -16.48 40.00
N ARG A 287 5.24 -16.74 39.99
CA ARG A 287 6.27 -15.87 39.41
C ARG A 287 7.20 -16.65 38.49
N SER A 288 7.63 -16.01 37.40
CA SER A 288 8.66 -16.54 36.50
C SER A 288 10.05 -16.31 37.09
N CYS A 289 10.77 -17.39 37.36
CA CYS A 289 12.12 -17.36 37.94
C CYS A 289 13.24 -17.59 36.93
N ASN A 290 12.93 -18.12 35.75
CA ASN A 290 13.87 -18.26 34.66
C ASN A 290 13.11 -18.40 33.34
N LEU A 291 13.51 -17.68 32.29
CA LEU A 291 12.97 -17.88 30.96
C LEU A 291 14.10 -18.00 29.96
N ARG A 292 14.01 -19.02 29.11
CA ARG A 292 14.94 -19.27 27.99
C ARG A 292 14.11 -19.66 26.76
N THR A 293 14.78 -19.80 25.62
CA THR A 293 14.16 -20.29 24.37
C THR A 293 13.56 -21.69 24.49
N ASP A 294 14.06 -22.52 25.41
CA ASP A 294 13.74 -23.95 25.53
C ASP A 294 12.94 -24.31 26.80
N ARG A 295 12.73 -23.37 27.72
CA ARG A 295 12.04 -23.66 29.00
C ARG A 295 11.55 -22.41 29.73
N LEU A 296 10.52 -22.62 30.56
CA LEU A 296 10.06 -21.69 31.60
C LEU A 296 10.33 -22.28 32.99
N GLY A 297 10.85 -21.45 33.88
CA GLY A 297 10.95 -21.69 35.31
C GLY A 297 9.90 -20.88 36.06
N ILE A 298 9.11 -21.52 36.92
CA ILE A 298 8.11 -20.88 37.79
C ILE A 298 8.22 -21.34 39.25
N VAL A 299 7.69 -20.53 40.15
CA VAL A 299 7.54 -20.81 41.59
C VAL A 299 6.19 -20.33 42.09
N VAL A 300 5.65 -20.96 43.14
CA VAL A 300 4.58 -20.38 43.94
C VAL A 300 5.20 -19.39 44.91
N ASP A 301 4.81 -18.14 44.78
CA ASP A 301 5.08 -17.08 45.75
C ASP A 301 3.92 -17.00 46.76
N GLU A 302 4.26 -16.65 47.99
CA GLU A 302 3.38 -16.56 49.15
C GLU A 302 3.72 -15.31 49.95
N ASP A 303 2.73 -14.80 50.66
CA ASP A 303 2.96 -13.69 51.59
C ASP A 303 3.81 -14.11 52.79
N ARG A 304 4.38 -13.13 53.49
CA ARG A 304 5.06 -13.34 54.78
C ARG A 304 4.27 -12.71 55.93
N ASN A 305 2.95 -12.60 55.77
CA ASN A 305 2.11 -12.10 56.84
C ASN A 305 1.89 -13.23 57.84
N ALA A 306 1.88 -12.89 59.14
CA ALA A 306 1.71 -13.82 60.26
C ALA A 306 2.82 -14.88 60.45
N ASP A 307 3.46 -15.38 59.39
CA ASP A 307 4.72 -16.11 59.45
C ASP A 307 5.67 -15.74 58.29
N ASN A 308 6.96 -16.09 58.39
CA ASN A 308 7.98 -15.71 57.39
C ASN A 308 8.24 -16.82 56.35
N GLU A 309 7.37 -17.83 56.28
CA GLU A 309 7.57 -19.00 55.43
C GLU A 309 7.01 -18.77 54.02
N ARG A 310 7.65 -19.36 53.01
CA ARG A 310 7.23 -19.36 51.60
C ARG A 310 7.49 -20.74 50.96
N THR A 311 7.37 -21.79 51.77
CA THR A 311 7.35 -23.19 51.31
C THR A 311 5.91 -23.56 51.07
N HIS A 312 5.62 -24.09 49.89
CA HIS A 312 4.26 -24.45 49.48
C HIS A 312 4.25 -25.91 49.02
N VAL A 313 3.18 -26.66 49.28
CA VAL A 313 2.97 -27.99 48.67
C VAL A 313 2.93 -27.89 47.14
N LYS A 314 3.24 -28.98 46.44
CA LYS A 314 3.25 -28.97 44.96
C LYS A 314 1.86 -28.76 44.37
N GLU A 315 1.71 -27.73 43.55
CA GLU A 315 0.46 -27.32 42.91
C GLU A 315 0.51 -27.50 41.37
N GLU A 316 -0.66 -27.57 40.74
CA GLU A 316 -0.82 -27.61 39.28
C GLU A 316 -0.96 -26.20 38.70
N ALA A 317 -0.30 -25.94 37.57
CA ALA A 317 -0.42 -24.71 36.81
C ALA A 317 -0.65 -24.99 35.32
N SER A 318 -1.21 -24.01 34.60
CA SER A 318 -1.17 -23.97 33.14
C SER A 318 -0.11 -22.99 32.68
N ILE A 319 0.57 -23.34 31.59
CA ILE A 319 1.53 -22.48 30.89
C ILE A 319 1.04 -22.28 29.45
N LEU A 320 1.09 -21.04 28.99
CA LEU A 320 0.93 -20.63 27.60
C LEU A 320 2.22 -19.93 27.18
N ALA A 321 2.84 -20.39 26.10
CA ALA A 321 4.03 -19.77 25.51
C ALA A 321 3.75 -19.38 24.05
N MET A 322 4.15 -18.18 23.65
CA MET A 322 3.98 -17.62 22.30
C MET A 322 5.27 -16.93 21.84
N THR A 323 5.47 -16.69 20.55
CA THR A 323 6.56 -15.83 20.05
C THR A 323 6.59 -14.49 20.83
N SER A 324 7.79 -13.93 21.07
CA SER A 324 8.04 -12.90 22.09
C SER A 324 7.15 -11.64 22.08
N THR A 325 7.05 -10.95 20.94
CA THR A 325 6.20 -9.77 20.74
C THR A 325 5.44 -9.97 19.45
N PHE A 326 4.14 -9.79 19.48
CA PHE A 326 3.28 -9.92 18.31
C PHE A 326 1.97 -9.15 18.50
N VAL A 327 1.31 -8.86 17.38
CA VAL A 327 -0.01 -8.22 17.30
C VAL A 327 -0.80 -8.87 16.18
N LEU A 328 -2.00 -9.34 16.49
CA LEU A 328 -2.96 -9.86 15.53
C LEU A 328 -4.29 -9.12 15.70
N ASN A 329 -4.72 -8.41 14.66
CA ASN A 329 -5.98 -7.68 14.63
C ASN A 329 -7.20 -8.56 14.26
N GLY A 330 -6.99 -9.86 14.01
CA GLY A 330 -8.04 -10.81 13.59
C GLY A 330 -8.37 -10.71 12.09
N SER A 331 -9.59 -11.08 11.69
CA SER A 331 -10.04 -10.99 10.29
C SER A 331 -10.45 -9.55 9.95
N VAL A 332 -9.51 -8.73 9.48
CA VAL A 332 -9.76 -7.32 9.13
C VAL A 332 -10.23 -7.16 7.69
N LEU A 333 -11.32 -6.41 7.49
CA LEU A 333 -11.81 -6.03 6.15
C LEU A 333 -10.86 -5.03 5.49
N SER A 334 -10.28 -5.36 4.34
CA SER A 334 -9.43 -4.43 3.57
C SER A 334 -10.23 -3.22 3.05
N CYS A 335 -9.61 -2.04 3.04
CA CYS A 335 -10.24 -0.84 2.51
C CYS A 335 -10.49 -0.90 1.00
N ASP A 336 -9.65 -1.59 0.23
CA ASP A 336 -9.92 -1.87 -1.19
C ASP A 336 -11.12 -2.78 -1.38
N ARG A 337 -11.42 -3.64 -0.39
CA ARG A 337 -12.60 -4.50 -0.43
C ARG A 337 -13.87 -3.71 -0.13
N LEU A 338 -13.81 -2.80 0.83
CA LEU A 338 -14.92 -1.92 1.20
C LEU A 338 -15.19 -0.87 0.12
N PHE A 339 -14.16 -0.31 -0.50
CA PHE A 339 -14.21 0.74 -1.51
C PHE A 339 -13.44 0.33 -2.78
N PRO A 340 -13.93 -0.67 -3.53
CA PRO A 340 -13.20 -1.20 -4.69
C PRO A 340 -13.11 -0.22 -5.86
N GLY A 341 -13.84 0.90 -5.83
CA GLY A 341 -13.85 1.95 -6.85
C GLY A 341 -14.67 3.15 -6.40
N ALA A 342 -14.97 4.06 -7.33
CA ALA A 342 -15.74 5.28 -7.01
C ALA A 342 -17.18 4.96 -6.56
N ILE A 343 -17.80 3.93 -7.16
CA ILE A 343 -19.15 3.47 -6.85
C ILE A 343 -19.16 1.96 -6.72
N ALA A 344 -19.73 1.47 -5.62
CA ALA A 344 -19.90 0.05 -5.37
C ALA A 344 -21.21 -0.26 -4.62
N THR A 345 -21.67 -1.51 -4.74
CA THR A 345 -22.79 -2.03 -3.96
C THR A 345 -22.48 -3.41 -3.39
N TYR A 346 -23.10 -3.75 -2.26
CA TYR A 346 -23.15 -5.10 -1.71
C TYR A 346 -24.59 -5.60 -1.56
N ASN A 347 -24.77 -6.84 -1.08
CA ASN A 347 -26.09 -7.46 -0.88
C ASN A 347 -26.98 -7.50 -2.14
N ASN A 348 -26.36 -7.65 -3.31
CA ASN A 348 -26.99 -7.59 -4.63
C ASN A 348 -27.67 -6.25 -4.93
N GLY A 349 -27.11 -5.16 -4.40
CA GLY A 349 -27.56 -3.82 -4.71
C GLY A 349 -27.37 -3.46 -6.19
N GLU A 350 -28.11 -2.46 -6.64
CA GLU A 350 -28.13 -2.00 -8.03
C GLU A 350 -27.49 -0.61 -8.18
N VAL A 351 -26.86 -0.34 -9.31
CA VAL A 351 -26.43 1.01 -9.66
C VAL A 351 -27.26 1.52 -10.84
N GLN A 352 -27.80 2.72 -10.73
CA GLN A 352 -28.52 3.40 -11.80
C GLN A 352 -27.78 4.68 -12.21
N LEU A 353 -27.24 4.67 -13.44
CA LEU A 353 -26.54 5.79 -14.03
C LEU A 353 -27.35 6.43 -15.16
N VAL A 354 -27.53 7.75 -15.09
CA VAL A 354 -28.19 8.53 -16.15
C VAL A 354 -27.20 9.09 -17.16
N GLN A 355 -27.70 9.72 -18.22
CA GLN A 355 -26.87 10.30 -19.27
C GLN A 355 -25.90 11.38 -18.74
N GLY A 356 -24.66 11.39 -19.25
CA GLY A 356 -23.64 12.38 -18.90
C GLY A 356 -23.02 12.20 -17.51
N VAL A 357 -23.20 11.03 -16.88
CA VAL A 357 -22.38 10.64 -15.73
C VAL A 357 -21.01 10.19 -16.21
N GLU A 358 -19.95 10.68 -15.56
CA GLU A 358 -18.57 10.28 -15.78
C GLU A 358 -17.99 9.73 -14.48
N VAL A 359 -17.36 8.56 -14.55
CA VAL A 359 -16.70 7.87 -13.45
C VAL A 359 -15.24 7.63 -13.82
N THR A 360 -14.32 8.06 -12.97
CA THR A 360 -12.88 7.83 -13.10
C THR A 360 -12.39 7.06 -11.88
N ASP A 361 -11.95 5.82 -12.05
CA ASP A 361 -11.41 4.99 -10.97
C ASP A 361 -10.44 3.91 -11.51
N ASN A 362 -9.97 3.01 -10.64
CA ASN A 362 -9.02 1.97 -11.02
C ASN A 362 -9.67 0.72 -11.65
N ASN A 363 -11.00 0.70 -11.87
CA ASN A 363 -11.73 -0.48 -12.34
C ASN A 363 -11.98 -0.52 -13.85
N GLY A 364 -11.30 0.34 -14.62
CA GLY A 364 -11.49 0.41 -16.06
C GLY A 364 -12.93 0.81 -16.42
N GLN A 365 -13.66 -0.05 -17.13
CA GLN A 365 -15.05 0.21 -17.52
C GLN A 365 -16.08 -0.34 -16.52
N PHE A 366 -15.66 -0.95 -15.41
CA PHE A 366 -16.54 -1.71 -14.52
C PHE A 366 -16.93 -0.94 -13.26
N ILE A 367 -18.23 -0.95 -12.94
CA ILE A 367 -18.77 -0.57 -11.63
C ILE A 367 -18.95 -1.84 -10.80
N THR A 368 -18.51 -1.82 -9.54
CA THR A 368 -18.62 -2.98 -8.65
C THR A 368 -20.04 -3.17 -8.14
N THR A 369 -20.84 -3.92 -8.89
CA THR A 369 -22.25 -4.20 -8.60
C THR A 369 -22.71 -5.45 -9.34
N THR A 370 -23.79 -6.08 -8.86
CA THR A 370 -24.43 -7.20 -9.56
C THR A 370 -25.38 -6.74 -10.66
N SER A 371 -25.90 -5.51 -10.61
CA SER A 371 -26.85 -4.94 -11.58
C SER A 371 -26.53 -3.48 -11.87
N LEU A 372 -26.38 -3.14 -13.15
CA LEU A 372 -26.22 -1.76 -13.63
C LEU A 372 -27.33 -1.42 -14.62
N ILE A 373 -28.07 -0.34 -14.35
CA ILE A 373 -29.05 0.25 -15.27
C ILE A 373 -28.48 1.54 -15.87
N ALA A 374 -28.20 1.51 -17.17
CA ALA A 374 -27.84 2.68 -17.96
C ALA A 374 -29.04 3.13 -18.82
N THR A 375 -29.52 4.37 -18.61
CA THR A 375 -30.80 4.83 -19.18
C THR A 375 -30.71 5.53 -20.56
N ALA A 376 -29.53 5.56 -21.21
CA ALA A 376 -29.29 6.40 -22.40
C ALA A 376 -28.80 5.65 -23.65
N LEU A 377 -29.41 5.92 -24.80
CA LEU A 377 -29.06 5.34 -26.12
C LEU A 377 -28.10 6.21 -26.96
N THR A 378 -27.87 7.48 -26.59
CA THR A 378 -27.08 8.44 -27.40
C THR A 378 -25.94 9.15 -26.66
N ASN A 379 -25.90 9.06 -25.32
CA ASN A 379 -24.79 9.53 -24.47
C ASN A 379 -24.74 8.66 -23.19
N PRO A 380 -24.22 7.42 -23.28
CA PRO A 380 -24.18 6.50 -22.15
C PRO A 380 -23.27 7.04 -21.04
N PRO A 381 -23.49 6.63 -19.78
CA PRO A 381 -22.54 6.91 -18.70
C PRO A 381 -21.17 6.32 -19.04
N LEU A 382 -20.11 7.10 -18.77
CA LEU A 382 -18.74 6.74 -19.11
C LEU A 382 -17.93 6.41 -17.85
N CYS A 383 -17.24 5.28 -17.86
CA CYS A 383 -16.29 4.82 -16.86
C CYS A 383 -14.90 4.79 -17.52
N ASN A 384 -13.97 5.63 -17.06
CA ASN A 384 -12.65 5.82 -17.65
C ASN A 384 -12.69 6.04 -19.18
N GLY A 385 -13.67 6.81 -19.66
CA GLY A 385 -13.87 7.11 -21.07
C GLY A 385 -14.49 5.97 -21.91
N GLN A 386 -14.91 4.85 -21.30
CA GLN A 386 -15.63 3.73 -21.93
C GLN A 386 -17.07 3.65 -21.39
N SER A 387 -17.99 2.95 -22.07
CA SER A 387 -19.33 2.72 -21.51
C SER A 387 -19.27 1.90 -20.22
N CYS A 388 -19.90 2.37 -19.15
CA CYS A 388 -19.92 1.65 -17.87
C CYS A 388 -20.61 0.27 -17.96
N LEU A 389 -20.03 -0.75 -17.34
CA LEU A 389 -20.57 -2.11 -17.22
C LEU A 389 -20.61 -2.54 -15.74
N ALA A 390 -21.52 -3.46 -15.38
CA ALA A 390 -21.48 -4.11 -14.06
C ALA A 390 -20.36 -5.15 -14.00
N SER A 391 -19.64 -5.23 -12.89
CA SER A 391 -18.67 -6.31 -12.63
C SER A 391 -19.36 -7.67 -12.42
N GLY A 392 -20.64 -7.68 -12.03
CA GLY A 392 -21.39 -8.87 -11.67
C GLY A 392 -21.08 -9.39 -10.26
N GLN A 393 -20.37 -8.62 -9.45
CA GLN A 393 -19.92 -9.00 -8.10
C GLN A 393 -20.36 -7.95 -7.06
N ASN A 394 -20.57 -8.39 -5.82
CA ASN A 394 -20.72 -7.49 -4.67
C ASN A 394 -19.34 -7.04 -4.16
N SER A 395 -19.26 -5.83 -3.60
CA SER A 395 -18.06 -5.39 -2.89
C SER A 395 -17.80 -6.22 -1.62
N LEU A 396 -18.86 -6.47 -0.84
CA LEU A 396 -18.81 -7.23 0.42
C LEU A 396 -19.71 -8.47 0.37
N ASP A 397 -19.28 -9.54 1.04
CA ASP A 397 -20.15 -10.64 1.43
C ASP A 397 -20.94 -10.34 2.74
N PRO A 398 -21.96 -11.14 3.11
CA PRO A 398 -22.77 -10.86 4.30
C PRO A 398 -21.99 -10.83 5.63
N ASN A 399 -20.91 -11.59 5.75
CA ASN A 399 -20.08 -11.61 6.96
C ASN A 399 -19.20 -10.35 7.01
N GLU A 400 -18.56 -10.01 5.89
CA GLU A 400 -17.77 -8.78 5.72
C GLU A 400 -18.64 -7.53 5.99
N ALA A 401 -19.85 -7.49 5.43
CA ALA A 401 -20.79 -6.39 5.65
C ALA A 401 -21.23 -6.26 7.12
N SER A 402 -21.32 -7.36 7.87
CA SER A 402 -21.69 -7.30 9.29
C SER A 402 -20.59 -6.77 10.19
N GLN A 403 -19.36 -6.62 9.67
CA GLN A 403 -18.23 -6.04 10.39
C GLN A 403 -18.20 -4.52 10.31
N VAL A 404 -18.99 -3.88 9.43
CA VAL A 404 -18.96 -2.41 9.24
C VAL A 404 -20.22 -1.77 9.84
N PRO A 405 -20.09 -0.85 10.82
CA PRO A 405 -18.85 -0.30 11.34
C PRO A 405 -18.27 -1.22 12.43
N THR A 406 -16.94 -1.28 12.52
CA THR A 406 -16.28 -2.04 13.60
C THR A 406 -16.37 -1.33 14.95
N VAL A 407 -16.78 -0.06 14.98
CA VAL A 407 -16.97 0.73 16.19
C VAL A 407 -18.44 0.83 16.58
N THR A 408 -18.72 0.73 17.88
CA THR A 408 -20.09 0.93 18.39
C THR A 408 -20.41 2.41 18.39
N ASN A 409 -21.43 2.84 17.64
CA ASN A 409 -21.96 4.20 17.74
C ASN A 409 -22.70 4.36 19.08
N ASP A 410 -22.27 5.30 19.92
CA ASP A 410 -22.80 5.53 21.26
C ASP A 410 -23.74 6.74 21.38
N GLY A 411 -23.94 7.47 20.28
CA GLY A 411 -24.77 8.69 20.27
C GLY A 411 -24.15 9.88 21.02
N SER A 412 -22.83 9.87 21.26
CA SER A 412 -22.14 10.94 22.02
C SER A 412 -22.18 12.32 21.35
N SER A 413 -22.39 12.39 20.04
CA SER A 413 -22.51 13.64 19.29
C SER A 413 -23.96 14.12 19.22
N THR A 414 -24.19 15.38 19.58
CA THR A 414 -25.51 16.02 19.55
C THR A 414 -25.45 17.38 18.85
N GLY A 415 -26.58 17.82 18.28
CA GLY A 415 -26.67 19.08 17.55
C GLY A 415 -26.22 18.99 16.08
N ASP A 416 -25.91 20.14 15.48
CA ASP A 416 -25.52 20.25 14.07
C ASP A 416 -24.09 19.77 13.83
N VAL A 417 -23.78 19.35 12.59
CA VAL A 417 -22.42 18.95 12.18
C VAL A 417 -21.50 20.19 12.17
N PRO A 418 -20.35 20.18 12.87
CA PRO A 418 -19.43 21.32 12.88
C PRO A 418 -18.88 21.66 11.49
N VAL A 419 -18.74 22.95 11.17
CA VAL A 419 -18.15 23.43 9.90
C VAL A 419 -16.65 23.14 9.76
N THR A 420 -15.95 22.89 10.87
CA THR A 420 -14.57 22.41 10.88
C THR A 420 -14.55 21.06 11.56
N LEU A 421 -14.13 20.05 10.79
CA LEU A 421 -14.20 18.65 11.12
C LEU A 421 -12.80 18.12 11.44
N ALA A 422 -12.68 17.48 12.60
CA ALA A 422 -11.48 16.78 13.06
C ALA A 422 -11.90 15.73 14.10
N GLY A 423 -11.59 14.44 13.88
CA GLY A 423 -11.92 13.35 14.78
C GLY A 423 -13.27 12.69 14.51
N ASP A 424 -13.87 12.08 15.54
CA ASP A 424 -15.02 11.19 15.39
C ASP A 424 -16.32 11.80 15.90
N TYR A 425 -17.41 11.56 15.16
CA TYR A 425 -18.75 12.00 15.51
C TYR A 425 -19.73 10.82 15.48
N PHE A 426 -20.43 10.60 16.58
CA PHE A 426 -21.37 9.49 16.77
C PHE A 426 -22.78 10.02 17.02
N TYR A 427 -23.60 10.07 15.97
CA TYR A 427 -24.98 10.56 16.05
C TYR A 427 -25.97 9.40 16.16
N ASP A 428 -26.90 9.50 17.12
CA ASP A 428 -28.10 8.65 17.23
C ASP A 428 -29.34 9.49 16.90
N ALA A 429 -29.72 9.50 15.62
CA ALA A 429 -30.79 10.34 15.09
C ALA A 429 -31.40 9.76 13.80
N LEU A 430 -32.73 9.89 13.67
CA LEU A 430 -33.44 9.52 12.45
C LEU A 430 -33.01 10.35 11.23
N GLN A 431 -32.58 11.58 11.43
CA GLN A 431 -32.12 12.47 10.36
C GLN A 431 -30.94 13.33 10.82
N LEU A 432 -29.91 13.42 9.97
CA LEU A 432 -28.79 14.35 10.09
C LEU A 432 -28.66 15.17 8.80
N SER A 433 -28.21 16.42 8.89
CA SER A 433 -28.06 17.28 7.71
C SER A 433 -26.74 18.05 7.71
N MET A 434 -26.10 18.10 6.54
CA MET A 434 -24.91 18.91 6.26
C MET A 434 -25.30 19.99 5.25
N LEU A 435 -25.57 21.21 5.72
CA LEU A 435 -26.24 22.26 4.91
C LEU A 435 -25.41 23.53 4.74
N GLU A 436 -24.23 23.61 5.36
CA GLU A 436 -23.36 24.78 5.26
C GLU A 436 -22.70 24.86 3.87
N ASP A 437 -22.40 26.07 3.41
CA ASP A 437 -21.80 26.29 2.09
C ASP A 437 -20.42 25.60 1.96
N THR A 438 -19.70 25.46 3.06
CA THR A 438 -18.38 24.80 3.10
C THR A 438 -18.13 24.09 4.43
N TYR A 439 -17.67 22.85 4.36
CA TYR A 439 -17.10 22.11 5.49
C TYR A 439 -15.60 21.96 5.27
N LYS A 440 -14.79 22.25 6.29
CA LYS A 440 -13.34 22.06 6.27
C LYS A 440 -12.94 20.85 7.09
N VAL A 441 -12.31 19.86 6.46
CA VAL A 441 -11.76 18.68 7.12
C VAL A 441 -10.29 18.94 7.42
N ALA A 442 -9.99 19.22 8.69
CA ALA A 442 -8.65 19.65 9.14
C ALA A 442 -7.74 18.49 9.54
N ALA A 443 -8.31 17.33 9.82
CA ALA A 443 -7.62 16.08 10.18
C ALA A 443 -8.52 14.90 9.76
N PRO A 444 -8.01 13.65 9.74
CA PRO A 444 -8.84 12.46 9.59
C PRO A 444 -10.14 12.55 10.40
N THR A 445 -11.29 12.43 9.74
CA THR A 445 -12.61 12.64 10.34
C THR A 445 -13.56 11.51 9.99
N ARG A 446 -14.32 11.02 10.97
CA ARG A 446 -15.32 9.97 10.80
C ARG A 446 -16.67 10.38 11.37
N ILE A 447 -17.75 10.11 10.63
CA ILE A 447 -19.12 10.37 11.08
C ILE A 447 -19.90 9.06 11.03
N PHE A 448 -20.49 8.67 12.17
CA PHE A 448 -21.35 7.50 12.29
C PHE A 448 -22.77 7.96 12.60
N LEU A 449 -23.74 7.53 11.78
CA LEU A 449 -25.15 7.84 11.96
C LEU A 449 -25.96 6.55 12.05
N LYS A 450 -26.71 6.39 13.13
CA LYS A 450 -27.73 5.35 13.30
C LYS A 450 -28.96 5.91 14.01
N ASP A 451 -30.03 5.15 14.07
CA ASP A 451 -31.21 5.46 14.89
C ASP A 451 -31.57 4.22 15.72
N THR A 452 -31.36 4.29 17.04
CA THR A 452 -31.75 3.21 17.96
C THR A 452 -33.17 3.38 18.50
N SER A 453 -33.81 4.52 18.22
CA SER A 453 -35.12 4.88 18.78
C SER A 453 -36.29 4.35 17.95
N SER A 454 -36.10 4.16 16.64
CA SER A 454 -37.11 3.61 15.73
C SER A 454 -36.94 2.11 15.50
N LEU A 455 -38.03 1.36 15.61
CA LEU A 455 -38.05 -0.08 15.30
C LEU A 455 -38.33 -0.38 13.82
N ILE A 456 -38.65 0.64 13.00
CA ILE A 456 -39.18 0.46 11.64
C ILE A 456 -38.59 1.42 10.60
N SER A 457 -37.71 2.33 10.98
CA SER A 457 -37.10 3.32 10.07
C SER A 457 -35.59 3.33 10.28
N THR A 458 -34.85 3.43 9.18
CA THR A 458 -33.41 3.61 9.19
C THR A 458 -33.07 5.09 9.14
N SER A 459 -31.82 5.43 9.44
CA SER A 459 -31.37 6.82 9.47
C SER A 459 -31.34 7.44 8.07
N PHE A 460 -31.39 8.78 8.03
CA PHE A 460 -31.28 9.52 6.79
C PHE A 460 -30.28 10.66 6.88
N LEU A 461 -29.23 10.63 6.04
CA LEU A 461 -28.28 11.72 5.90
C LEU A 461 -28.62 12.58 4.68
N ASN A 462 -28.80 13.88 4.91
CA ASN A 462 -29.05 14.87 3.86
C ASN A 462 -27.84 15.80 3.69
N ILE A 463 -27.14 15.68 2.57
CA ILE A 463 -26.03 16.56 2.19
C ILE A 463 -26.56 17.61 1.21
N GLY A 464 -26.56 18.87 1.63
CA GLY A 464 -27.01 20.01 0.85
C GLY A 464 -26.04 20.43 -0.26
N LYS A 465 -26.25 21.63 -0.80
CA LYS A 465 -25.31 22.26 -1.74
C LYS A 465 -24.09 22.76 -0.96
N THR A 466 -23.10 21.89 -0.79
CA THR A 466 -21.91 22.17 0.01
C THR A 466 -20.63 21.89 -0.76
N ASN A 467 -19.54 22.52 -0.33
CA ASN A 467 -18.17 22.21 -0.73
C ASN A 467 -17.41 21.60 0.46
N ILE A 468 -16.99 20.34 0.35
CA ILE A 468 -16.15 19.69 1.38
C ILE A 468 -14.68 19.86 0.98
N ASP A 469 -13.97 20.70 1.73
CA ASP A 469 -12.54 20.99 1.54
C ASP A 469 -11.70 20.14 2.50
N VAL A 470 -10.78 19.35 1.97
CA VAL A 470 -9.98 18.38 2.73
C VAL A 470 -8.52 18.81 2.74
N ALA A 471 -7.95 19.02 3.93
CA ALA A 471 -6.54 19.37 4.08
C ALA A 471 -5.61 18.23 3.64
N ASN A 472 -4.36 18.55 3.27
CA ASN A 472 -3.37 17.54 2.93
C ASN A 472 -3.17 16.55 4.10
N GLY A 473 -3.25 15.24 3.82
CA GLY A 473 -3.19 14.18 4.83
C GLY A 473 -4.48 13.92 5.62
N ALA A 474 -5.57 14.63 5.34
CA ALA A 474 -6.88 14.39 5.96
C ALA A 474 -7.81 13.57 5.04
N TYR A 475 -8.87 12.99 5.62
CA TYR A 475 -9.98 12.37 4.89
C TYR A 475 -11.29 12.52 5.67
N LEU A 476 -12.42 12.37 4.99
CA LEU A 476 -13.75 12.26 5.60
C LEU A 476 -14.37 10.91 5.27
N ALA A 477 -14.70 10.12 6.30
CA ALA A 477 -15.44 8.87 6.14
C ALA A 477 -16.80 8.94 6.86
N ILE A 478 -17.86 8.50 6.21
CA ILE A 478 -19.23 8.59 6.74
C ILE A 478 -19.91 7.23 6.64
N TYR A 479 -20.37 6.71 7.79
CA TYR A 479 -21.15 5.49 7.89
C TYR A 479 -22.60 5.85 8.25
N VAL A 480 -23.55 5.37 7.48
CA VAL A 480 -24.98 5.59 7.70
C VAL A 480 -25.70 4.26 7.74
N ASP A 481 -26.30 3.93 8.89
CA ASP A 481 -27.27 2.83 8.98
C ASP A 481 -28.62 3.29 8.43
N GLY A 482 -28.67 3.47 7.12
CA GLY A 482 -29.82 3.93 6.36
C GLY A 482 -29.45 4.60 5.04
N ALA A 483 -30.21 5.61 4.64
CA ALA A 483 -30.12 6.22 3.31
C ALA A 483 -29.37 7.57 3.32
N VAL A 484 -28.82 7.93 2.15
CA VAL A 484 -28.09 9.18 1.92
C VAL A 484 -28.68 9.91 0.71
N ALA A 485 -28.84 11.22 0.80
CA ALA A 485 -29.18 12.09 -0.32
C ALA A 485 -28.15 13.21 -0.47
N ILE A 486 -27.69 13.44 -1.70
CA ILE A 486 -26.76 14.52 -2.07
C ILE A 486 -27.47 15.49 -3.02
N ALA A 487 -27.56 16.76 -2.62
CA ALA A 487 -28.24 17.81 -3.39
C ALA A 487 -27.44 18.26 -4.62
N ALA A 488 -28.12 18.99 -5.51
CA ALA A 488 -27.53 19.45 -6.77
C ALA A 488 -26.43 20.50 -6.55
N ASP A 489 -25.48 20.56 -7.48
CA ASP A 489 -24.32 21.46 -7.48
C ASP A 489 -23.41 21.34 -6.23
N ALA A 490 -23.35 20.15 -5.61
CA ALA A 490 -22.46 19.89 -4.47
C ALA A 490 -21.06 19.40 -4.94
N ASN A 491 -20.02 19.81 -4.21
CA ASN A 491 -18.64 19.33 -4.39
C ASN A 491 -18.24 18.54 -3.14
N ILE A 492 -18.17 17.23 -3.25
CA ILE A 492 -18.00 16.32 -2.13
C ILE A 492 -16.63 15.65 -2.23
N ALA A 493 -15.89 15.62 -1.12
CA ALA A 493 -14.67 14.83 -0.97
C ALA A 493 -14.82 13.92 0.25
N ALA A 494 -15.23 12.66 0.05
CA ALA A 494 -15.56 11.74 1.15
C ALA A 494 -15.57 10.25 0.73
N TYR A 495 -15.46 9.37 1.73
CA TYR A 495 -15.76 7.95 1.64
C TYR A 495 -17.09 7.67 2.35
N ILE A 496 -18.10 7.14 1.65
CA ILE A 496 -19.44 6.93 2.23
C ILE A 496 -19.81 5.45 2.19
N VAL A 497 -20.23 4.91 3.34
CA VAL A 497 -20.86 3.59 3.46
C VAL A 497 -22.30 3.79 3.95
N ALA A 498 -23.27 3.24 3.21
CA ALA A 498 -24.67 3.31 3.57
C ALA A 498 -25.31 1.91 3.52
N THR A 499 -26.02 1.50 4.57
CA THR A 499 -26.77 0.22 4.54
C THR A 499 -28.00 0.28 3.63
N GLY A 500 -28.50 1.50 3.38
CA GLY A 500 -29.58 1.80 2.46
C GLY A 500 -29.11 2.52 1.20
N GLU A 501 -30.05 3.21 0.57
CA GLU A 501 -29.89 3.82 -0.75
C GLU A 501 -29.10 5.12 -0.70
N VAL A 502 -28.28 5.37 -1.73
CA VAL A 502 -27.59 6.65 -1.96
C VAL A 502 -28.18 7.30 -3.22
N ARG A 503 -28.87 8.44 -3.05
CA ARG A 503 -29.40 9.26 -4.16
C ARG A 503 -28.57 10.52 -4.38
N ILE A 504 -28.25 10.79 -5.63
CA ILE A 504 -27.32 11.86 -6.03
C ILE A 504 -28.00 12.71 -7.10
N ALA A 505 -28.16 14.00 -6.82
CA ALA A 505 -28.76 14.94 -7.76
C ALA A 505 -27.81 15.29 -8.93
N GLN A 506 -28.20 16.27 -9.74
CA GLN A 506 -27.46 16.74 -10.91
C GLN A 506 -26.29 17.67 -10.55
N ASN A 507 -25.27 17.72 -11.42
CA ASN A 507 -24.08 18.56 -11.33
C ASN A 507 -23.29 18.37 -10.03
N VAL A 508 -23.25 17.15 -9.50
CA VAL A 508 -22.41 16.83 -8.35
C VAL A 508 -21.01 16.48 -8.85
N THR A 509 -19.99 17.05 -8.22
CA THR A 509 -18.61 16.59 -8.36
C THR A 509 -18.25 15.84 -7.09
N TYR A 510 -18.00 14.54 -7.21
CA TYR A 510 -17.72 13.65 -6.09
C TYR A 510 -16.30 13.11 -6.21
N GLN A 511 -15.48 13.37 -5.20
CA GLN A 511 -14.14 12.83 -5.03
C GLN A 511 -14.15 11.83 -3.87
N GLY A 512 -13.73 10.59 -4.13
CA GLY A 512 -13.75 9.50 -3.16
C GLY A 512 -14.64 8.34 -3.60
N SER A 513 -15.16 7.58 -2.64
CA SER A 513 -15.86 6.32 -2.92
C SER A 513 -17.18 6.15 -2.17
N ILE A 514 -18.15 5.54 -2.82
CA ILE A 514 -19.48 5.24 -2.26
C ILE A 514 -19.71 3.73 -2.29
N THR A 515 -20.10 3.16 -1.14
CA THR A 515 -20.54 1.77 -1.03
C THR A 515 -21.93 1.70 -0.41
N SER A 516 -22.90 1.14 -1.14
CA SER A 516 -24.29 1.01 -0.69
C SER A 516 -24.75 -0.45 -0.56
N GLY A 517 -25.54 -0.74 0.48
CA GLY A 517 -26.16 -2.05 0.68
C GLY A 517 -27.40 -2.32 -0.17
N THR A 518 -27.94 -1.32 -0.88
CA THR A 518 -29.16 -1.49 -1.68
C THR A 518 -29.07 -0.86 -3.06
N GLN A 519 -28.82 0.45 -3.18
CA GLN A 519 -28.82 1.09 -4.50
C GLN A 519 -28.03 2.40 -4.49
N VAL A 520 -27.35 2.69 -5.60
CA VAL A 520 -26.80 4.02 -5.90
C VAL A 520 -27.52 4.58 -7.13
N ILE A 521 -28.14 5.76 -7.00
CA ILE A 521 -28.94 6.39 -8.06
C ILE A 521 -28.42 7.79 -8.35
N THR A 522 -28.11 8.04 -9.62
CA THR A 522 -27.85 9.40 -10.15
C THR A 522 -29.09 9.94 -10.85
N GLU A 523 -29.50 11.17 -10.51
CA GLU A 523 -30.68 11.82 -11.10
C GLU A 523 -30.33 12.77 -12.25
N GLY A 524 -29.05 13.14 -12.40
CA GLY A 524 -28.54 13.94 -13.52
C GLY A 524 -27.06 13.70 -13.79
N SER A 525 -26.49 14.45 -14.75
CA SER A 525 -25.07 14.40 -15.09
C SER A 525 -24.22 14.85 -13.90
N SER A 526 -23.27 14.02 -13.49
CA SER A 526 -22.38 14.23 -12.33
C SER A 526 -21.05 13.52 -12.59
N THR A 527 -19.97 13.98 -11.95
CA THR A 527 -18.63 13.40 -12.09
C THR A 527 -18.21 12.71 -10.80
N PHE A 528 -17.62 11.53 -10.91
CA PHE A 528 -17.12 10.72 -9.80
C PHE A 528 -15.65 10.40 -10.04
N ASP A 529 -14.76 10.90 -9.21
CA ASP A 529 -13.33 10.61 -9.30
C ASP A 529 -12.90 9.90 -8.01
N ALA A 530 -12.53 8.62 -8.10
CA ALA A 530 -12.05 7.88 -6.93
C ALA A 530 -10.73 8.49 -6.44
N LEU A 531 -10.69 8.83 -5.15
CA LEU A 531 -9.45 9.13 -4.45
C LEU A 531 -8.77 7.81 -4.07
N THR A 532 -7.45 7.85 -3.88
CA THR A 532 -6.71 6.74 -3.28
C THR A 532 -7.27 6.47 -1.88
N VAL A 533 -7.88 5.30 -1.71
CA VAL A 533 -8.45 4.88 -0.42
C VAL A 533 -7.30 4.70 0.57
N PRO A 534 -7.35 5.30 1.78
CA PRO A 534 -6.39 5.01 2.82
C PRO A 534 -6.34 3.50 3.13
N ASP A 535 -5.15 2.96 3.37
CA ASP A 535 -4.97 1.55 3.74
C ASP A 535 -5.74 1.14 5.00
N ASN A 536 -6.07 2.14 5.83
CA ASN A 536 -6.88 2.00 7.03
C ASN A 536 -7.77 3.23 7.27
N ILE A 537 -9.06 2.97 7.46
CA ILE A 537 -10.05 3.93 7.92
C ILE A 537 -10.67 3.29 9.18
N PRO A 538 -10.19 3.63 10.39
CA PRO A 538 -10.61 2.91 11.58
C PRO A 538 -12.13 3.04 11.79
N GLY A 539 -12.79 1.94 12.17
CA GLY A 539 -14.26 1.87 12.19
C GLY A 539 -14.91 1.44 10.87
N PHE A 540 -14.17 1.45 9.75
CA PHE A 540 -14.63 1.04 8.43
C PHE A 540 -13.85 -0.18 7.91
N CYS A 541 -12.53 -0.07 7.82
CA CYS A 541 -11.66 -1.04 7.15
C CYS A 541 -10.19 -0.82 7.51
N GLY A 542 -9.35 -1.81 7.21
CA GLY A 542 -7.90 -1.77 7.35
C GLY A 542 -7.39 -1.92 8.79
N ILE A 543 -6.06 -2.07 8.90
CA ILE A 543 -5.37 -2.31 10.17
C ILE A 543 -4.90 -0.97 10.72
N PHE A 544 -5.35 -0.62 11.94
CA PHE A 544 -4.77 0.50 12.66
C PHE A 544 -3.63 0.00 13.56
N THR A 545 -2.40 0.26 13.15
CA THR A 545 -1.21 0.11 13.99
C THR A 545 -0.88 1.46 14.62
N PRO A 546 -1.33 1.76 15.85
CA PRO A 546 -0.86 2.94 16.54
C PRO A 546 0.66 2.87 16.68
N VAL A 547 1.35 3.97 16.36
CA VAL A 547 2.76 4.14 16.71
C VAL A 547 2.81 4.11 18.24
N SER A 548 3.30 3.02 18.84
CA SER A 548 3.32 2.87 20.29
C SER A 548 4.58 3.51 20.86
N LEU A 549 4.46 4.30 21.93
CA LEU A 549 5.64 4.75 22.66
C LEU A 549 6.36 3.55 23.31
N ASP A 550 7.61 3.33 22.91
CA ASP A 550 8.48 2.29 23.49
C ASP A 550 9.21 2.82 24.72
N HIS A 551 9.91 3.95 24.60
CA HIS A 551 10.67 4.56 25.69
C HIS A 551 10.88 6.06 25.47
N TYR A 552 11.17 6.79 26.56
CA TYR A 552 11.82 8.08 26.49
C TYR A 552 13.34 7.89 26.48
N ARG A 553 14.05 8.61 25.61
CA ARG A 553 15.50 8.62 25.55
C ARG A 553 16.03 9.99 25.96
N LEU A 554 16.87 10.02 26.98
CA LEU A 554 17.61 11.21 27.38
C LEU A 554 19.06 11.10 26.89
N SER A 555 19.52 12.04 26.09
CA SER A 555 20.85 12.04 25.47
C SER A 555 21.65 13.27 25.89
N LEU A 556 22.90 13.05 26.29
CA LEU A 556 23.87 14.07 26.64
C LEU A 556 25.22 13.78 25.97
N SER A 557 25.96 14.83 25.60
CA SER A 557 27.34 14.71 25.09
C SER A 557 28.30 14.16 26.15
N ASP A 558 28.15 14.56 27.42
CA ASP A 558 28.91 14.06 28.55
C ASP A 558 28.12 14.15 29.88
N ASN A 559 28.71 13.63 30.96
CA ASN A 559 28.17 13.71 32.32
C ASN A 559 28.72 14.90 33.13
N GLN A 560 29.20 15.97 32.49
CA GLN A 560 29.83 17.13 33.12
C GLN A 560 28.96 18.38 32.95
N GLY A 561 28.81 19.16 34.03
CA GLY A 561 28.10 20.43 34.04
C GLY A 561 28.86 21.50 34.81
N LEU A 562 28.49 22.77 34.63
CA LEU A 562 29.11 23.92 35.31
C LEU A 562 28.15 24.59 36.26
N THR A 563 28.62 25.06 37.42
CA THR A 563 27.73 25.72 38.39
C THR A 563 27.24 27.09 37.96
N CYS A 564 27.82 27.65 36.89
CA CYS A 564 27.49 28.95 36.32
C CYS A 564 26.77 28.88 34.96
N GLU A 565 26.48 27.68 34.45
CA GLU A 565 25.82 27.45 33.15
C GLU A 565 24.83 26.27 33.25
N ALA A 566 23.73 26.32 32.50
CA ALA A 566 22.80 25.20 32.42
C ALA A 566 23.36 24.08 31.53
N LYS A 567 23.16 22.82 31.92
CA LYS A 567 23.51 21.66 31.10
C LYS A 567 22.37 21.34 30.14
N GLU A 568 22.62 21.51 28.84
CA GLU A 568 21.73 21.10 27.76
C GLU A 568 21.71 19.58 27.54
N MET A 569 20.55 19.04 27.20
CA MET A 569 20.28 17.63 26.90
C MET A 569 19.19 17.50 25.84
N THR A 570 19.16 16.39 25.12
CA THR A 570 18.04 16.04 24.22
C THR A 570 17.16 14.98 24.86
N LEU A 571 15.85 15.24 24.90
CA LEU A 571 14.82 14.30 25.31
C LEU A 571 14.04 13.86 24.08
N THR A 572 13.93 12.55 23.85
CA THR A 572 13.30 11.96 22.67
C THR A 572 12.25 10.94 23.09
N ALA A 573 11.11 10.90 22.42
CA ALA A 573 10.07 9.89 22.55
C ALA A 573 10.23 8.89 21.41
N CYS A 574 10.64 7.68 21.72
CA CYS A 574 11.00 6.63 20.77
C CYS A 574 9.82 5.67 20.60
N ALA A 575 9.42 5.42 19.35
CA ALA A 575 8.37 4.47 19.04
C ALA A 575 8.86 3.01 18.96
N ASN A 576 10.17 2.80 18.93
CA ASN A 576 10.78 1.48 18.92
C ASN A 576 12.09 1.45 19.73
N ASP A 577 12.62 0.24 19.93
CA ASP A 577 13.82 -0.02 20.74
C ASP A 577 15.06 0.73 20.24
N ALA A 578 15.25 0.77 18.91
CA ALA A 578 16.37 1.45 18.24
C ALA A 578 16.26 2.98 18.32
N CYS A 579 15.04 3.52 18.45
CA CYS A 579 14.70 4.95 18.36
C CYS A 579 15.11 5.59 17.04
N ASP A 580 15.03 4.84 15.95
CA ASP A 580 15.04 5.35 14.57
C ASP A 580 13.61 5.66 14.09
N LEU A 581 12.57 5.18 14.80
CA LEU A 581 11.19 5.65 14.68
C LEU A 581 10.84 6.51 15.91
N LEU A 582 10.39 7.74 15.66
CA LEU A 582 9.94 8.65 16.71
C LEU A 582 8.44 8.48 16.99
N PHE A 583 8.06 8.69 18.25
CA PHE A 583 6.66 8.77 18.63
C PHE A 583 6.08 10.11 18.18
N ASP A 584 5.02 10.04 17.37
CA ASP A 584 4.44 11.14 16.59
C ASP A 584 3.28 11.85 17.30
N GLU A 585 2.89 11.38 18.49
CA GLU A 585 1.88 12.02 19.33
C GLU A 585 2.50 12.90 20.44
N PRO A 586 1.77 13.92 20.95
CA PRO A 586 2.22 14.72 22.07
C PRO A 586 2.45 13.87 23.34
N THR A 587 3.60 14.10 23.98
CA THR A 587 4.00 13.48 25.25
C THR A 587 4.26 14.55 26.30
N ALA A 588 3.98 14.26 27.57
CA ALA A 588 4.23 15.18 28.68
C ALA A 588 5.03 14.50 29.79
N LEU A 589 6.11 15.14 30.27
CA LEU A 589 6.96 14.66 31.36
C LEU A 589 7.08 15.70 32.48
N ASN A 590 7.08 15.24 33.72
CA ASN A 590 7.56 16.00 34.88
C ASN A 590 8.99 15.53 35.21
N LEU A 591 10.01 16.32 34.89
CA LEU A 591 11.42 15.95 34.97
C LEU A 591 11.94 15.91 36.41
N SER A 592 12.84 14.97 36.69
CA SER A 592 13.54 14.82 37.97
C SER A 592 15.04 15.08 37.75
N PRO A 593 15.71 15.86 38.61
CA PRO A 593 15.32 16.19 39.98
C PRO A 593 14.46 17.44 40.09
N ASP A 594 13.66 17.54 41.16
CA ASP A 594 12.75 18.66 41.37
C ASP A 594 13.47 20.01 41.49
N ASN A 595 12.80 21.05 40.99
CA ASN A 595 13.24 22.43 41.10
C ASN A 595 13.32 22.89 42.57
N ASN A 596 14.46 23.45 42.98
CA ASN A 596 14.65 24.03 44.30
C ASN A 596 15.63 25.21 44.28
N GLY A 597 15.98 25.76 45.44
CA GLY A 597 16.88 26.93 45.52
C GLY A 597 18.31 26.69 45.01
N GLN A 598 18.72 25.43 44.77
CA GLN A 598 20.06 25.05 44.34
C GLN A 598 20.11 24.53 42.89
N GLN A 599 18.99 24.05 42.34
CA GLN A 599 18.92 23.52 40.97
C GLN A 599 17.54 23.78 40.35
N SER A 600 17.50 24.01 39.05
CA SER A 600 16.26 24.27 38.31
C SER A 600 16.38 23.84 36.86
N TRP A 601 15.36 23.16 36.34
CA TRP A 601 15.11 23.01 34.91
C TRP A 601 14.78 24.37 34.32
N VAL A 602 15.63 24.85 33.41
CA VAL A 602 15.48 26.17 32.77
C VAL A 602 14.33 26.16 31.78
N THR A 603 14.13 25.02 31.10
CA THR A 603 13.02 24.76 30.18
C THR A 603 11.68 24.55 30.89
N GLY A 604 11.67 24.48 32.22
CA GLY A 604 10.54 24.08 33.03
C GLY A 604 10.60 22.60 33.41
N GLU A 605 10.13 22.31 34.61
CA GLU A 605 10.08 20.95 35.17
C GLU A 605 8.99 20.09 34.49
N ASN A 606 7.90 20.71 34.03
CA ASN A 606 6.87 20.06 33.23
C ASN A 606 7.07 20.42 31.77
N ILE A 607 7.34 19.43 30.92
CA ILE A 607 7.55 19.60 29.49
C ILE A 607 6.49 18.84 28.70
N THR A 608 6.08 19.39 27.56
CA THR A 608 5.25 18.71 26.57
C THR A 608 5.93 18.81 25.20
N PHE A 609 6.09 17.68 24.50
CA PHE A 609 6.80 17.61 23.23
C PHE A 609 6.33 16.44 22.36
N THR A 610 6.59 16.51 21.06
CA THR A 610 6.36 15.44 20.07
C THR A 610 7.69 15.10 19.43
N GLY A 611 8.00 13.81 19.26
CA GLY A 611 9.30 13.37 18.74
C GLY A 611 10.45 13.71 19.69
N SER A 612 11.02 14.90 19.63
CA SER A 612 12.17 15.31 20.47
C SER A 612 12.09 16.77 20.95
N ALA A 613 12.74 17.04 22.09
CA ALA A 613 12.88 18.37 22.67
C ALA A 613 14.26 18.56 23.32
N ILE A 614 14.72 19.81 23.35
CA ILE A 614 15.91 20.21 24.12
C ILE A 614 15.47 20.59 25.53
N ILE A 615 16.16 20.08 26.55
CA ILE A 615 15.94 20.40 27.96
C ILE A 615 17.24 20.86 28.63
N GLU A 616 17.12 21.70 29.64
CA GLU A 616 18.29 22.31 30.30
C GLU A 616 18.17 22.28 31.82
N LEU A 617 19.22 21.77 32.49
CA LEU A 617 19.30 21.75 33.96
C LEU A 617 20.39 22.69 34.46
N ALA A 618 20.02 23.72 35.22
CA ALA A 618 20.96 24.57 35.94
C ALA A 618 21.13 24.09 37.38
N LYS A 619 22.37 23.98 37.87
CA LYS A 619 22.67 23.68 39.28
C LYS A 619 23.73 24.65 39.80
N ARG A 620 23.47 25.37 40.90
CA ARG A 620 24.35 26.42 41.44
C ARG A 620 25.37 25.94 42.47
N THR A 621 25.44 24.64 42.72
CA THR A 621 26.33 24.01 43.70
C THR A 621 27.08 22.85 43.06
N THR A 622 28.33 22.64 43.48
CA THR A 622 29.12 21.48 43.04
C THR A 622 28.49 20.18 43.51
N GLY A 623 28.61 19.13 42.69
CA GLY A 623 28.14 17.78 43.02
C GLY A 623 27.22 17.20 41.96
N THR A 624 26.63 16.05 42.27
CA THR A 624 25.89 15.26 41.29
C THR A 624 24.41 15.62 41.25
N ALA A 625 23.80 15.58 40.07
CA ALA A 625 22.35 15.55 39.86
C ALA A 625 22.00 14.25 39.11
N THR A 626 21.12 13.43 39.68
CA THR A 626 20.57 12.25 38.99
C THR A 626 19.37 12.68 38.17
N LEU A 627 19.30 12.26 36.91
CA LEU A 627 18.28 12.65 35.95
C LEU A 627 17.21 11.56 35.83
N GLY A 628 15.96 11.97 35.66
CA GLY A 628 14.80 11.09 35.55
C GLY A 628 13.52 11.86 35.21
N TYR A 629 12.36 11.26 35.47
CA TYR A 629 11.07 11.94 35.52
C TYR A 629 10.23 11.38 36.68
N ASN A 630 9.35 12.19 37.25
CA ASN A 630 8.41 11.79 38.31
C ASN A 630 7.08 11.28 37.71
N THR A 631 6.58 11.92 36.64
CA THR A 631 5.39 11.48 35.90
C THR A 631 5.59 11.63 34.39
N ALA A 632 4.91 10.80 33.60
CA ALA A 632 4.90 10.87 32.15
C ALA A 632 3.53 10.47 31.58
N ASP A 633 3.09 11.11 30.50
CA ASP A 633 1.87 10.79 29.76
C ASP A 633 2.11 10.84 28.24
N PRO A 634 2.00 9.71 27.51
CA PRO A 634 1.90 8.35 28.03
C PRO A 634 3.14 7.95 28.85
N SER A 635 2.99 7.07 29.83
CA SER A 635 4.13 6.55 30.60
C SER A 635 4.91 5.52 29.80
N ALA A 636 6.24 5.61 29.79
CA ALA A 636 7.13 4.65 29.17
C ALA A 636 8.52 4.70 29.84
N PRO A 637 9.33 3.62 29.82
CA PRO A 637 10.66 3.60 30.42
C PRO A 637 11.56 4.76 29.96
N LEU A 638 12.46 5.23 30.83
CA LEU A 638 13.53 6.16 30.45
C LEU A 638 14.83 5.40 30.16
N ARG A 639 15.47 5.69 29.03
CA ARG A 639 16.82 5.22 28.68
C ARG A 639 17.75 6.41 28.58
N CYS A 640 18.92 6.31 29.21
CA CYS A 640 19.83 7.44 29.33
C CYS A 640 21.13 7.16 28.60
N TYR A 641 21.47 8.04 27.66
CA TYR A 641 22.65 7.96 26.82
C TYR A 641 23.60 9.11 27.15
N ILE A 642 24.84 8.77 27.50
CA ILE A 642 25.89 9.75 27.76
C ILE A 642 27.07 9.43 26.86
N GLY A 643 27.47 10.40 26.03
CA GLY A 643 28.53 10.22 25.04
C GLY A 643 28.24 9.04 24.10
N GLY A 644 26.98 8.93 23.65
CA GLY A 644 26.53 7.87 22.74
C GLY A 644 26.28 6.49 23.37
N ASN A 645 26.57 6.29 24.66
CA ASN A 645 26.45 4.99 25.32
C ASN A 645 25.26 4.94 26.29
N ASN A 646 24.45 3.88 26.25
CA ASN A 646 23.41 3.66 27.26
C ASN A 646 24.05 3.36 28.62
N VAL A 647 23.90 4.27 29.58
CA VAL A 647 24.51 4.16 30.91
C VAL A 647 23.59 3.55 31.96
N GLY A 648 22.34 3.22 31.58
CA GLY A 648 21.28 2.84 32.51
C GLY A 648 20.89 3.95 33.48
N LEU A 649 19.81 3.75 34.24
CA LEU A 649 19.29 4.79 35.15
C LEU A 649 20.25 5.12 36.31
N GLY A 650 20.96 4.14 36.86
CA GLY A 650 21.98 4.38 37.90
C GLY A 650 23.20 5.18 37.40
N GLY A 651 23.43 5.19 36.08
CA GLY A 651 24.45 6.00 35.41
C GLY A 651 23.95 7.36 34.93
N CYS A 652 22.63 7.59 34.93
CA CYS A 652 22.00 8.80 34.40
C CYS A 652 22.17 9.99 35.34
N LYS A 653 23.36 10.58 35.34
CA LYS A 653 23.72 11.67 36.26
C LYS A 653 24.72 12.64 35.66
N VAL A 654 24.62 13.90 36.07
CA VAL A 654 25.54 14.99 35.70
C VAL A 654 26.30 15.45 36.93
N VAL A 655 27.61 15.63 36.80
CA VAL A 655 28.50 16.14 37.85
C VAL A 655 28.79 17.61 37.56
N PHE A 656 28.35 18.48 38.47
CA PHE A 656 28.56 19.93 38.35
C PHE A 656 29.85 20.38 39.06
N ALA A 657 30.67 21.17 38.36
CA ALA A 657 31.92 21.74 38.84
C ALA A 657 31.96 23.27 38.71
N ASP A 658 32.84 23.93 39.47
CA ASP A 658 32.98 25.39 39.45
C ASP A 658 33.85 25.92 38.29
N ALA A 659 34.45 25.06 37.47
CA ALA A 659 35.27 25.47 36.32
C ALA A 659 35.31 24.39 35.23
N GLY A 660 35.42 24.81 33.96
CA GLY A 660 35.47 23.94 32.81
C GLY A 660 35.47 24.70 31.48
N PHE A 661 35.01 24.05 30.41
CA PHE A 661 34.97 24.62 29.06
C PHE A 661 33.54 24.82 28.55
N ILE A 662 33.33 25.93 27.83
CA ILE A 662 32.11 26.23 27.08
C ILE A 662 32.47 26.33 25.59
N PHE A 663 31.63 25.79 24.72
CA PHE A 663 31.73 25.99 23.28
C PHE A 663 30.72 27.06 22.86
N ASN A 664 31.20 28.17 22.30
CA ASN A 664 30.36 29.33 21.98
C ASN A 664 30.18 29.51 20.48
N ASN A 665 28.98 29.96 20.10
CA ASN A 665 28.71 30.63 18.83
C ASN A 665 28.80 32.15 19.03
N GLU A 666 29.95 32.72 18.69
CA GLU A 666 30.25 34.15 18.83
C GLU A 666 29.48 35.03 17.84
N THR A 667 28.80 34.44 16.86
CA THR A 667 27.99 35.17 15.87
C THR A 667 26.58 35.37 16.38
N ALA A 668 26.00 34.34 16.97
CA ALA A 668 24.65 34.35 17.53
C ALA A 668 24.60 34.79 19.01
N ASN A 669 25.75 34.86 19.70
CA ASN A 669 25.84 35.02 21.16
C ASN A 669 25.09 33.92 21.93
N THR A 670 25.22 32.69 21.45
CA THR A 670 24.67 31.49 22.08
C THR A 670 25.79 30.51 22.40
N THR A 671 25.51 29.53 23.24
CA THR A 671 26.38 28.37 23.41
C THR A 671 26.00 27.30 22.39
N GLY A 672 26.96 26.46 22.02
CA GLY A 672 26.77 25.39 21.05
C GLY A 672 27.19 25.71 19.61
N ILE A 673 27.22 24.64 18.81
CA ILE A 673 27.62 24.59 17.42
C ILE A 673 26.33 24.35 16.60
N PRO A 674 26.04 25.19 15.59
CA PRO A 674 24.86 24.98 14.74
C PRO A 674 25.06 23.79 13.80
N THR A 675 24.01 23.37 13.10
CA THR A 675 24.11 22.38 12.02
C THR A 675 25.15 22.79 10.98
N GLN A 676 26.00 21.84 10.60
CA GLN A 676 27.07 21.99 9.62
C GLN A 676 26.74 21.21 8.34
N LEU A 677 27.40 21.55 7.23
CA LEU A 677 27.42 20.71 6.04
C LEU A 677 28.70 19.91 5.96
N SER A 678 28.59 18.66 5.51
CA SER A 678 29.71 17.76 5.34
C SER A 678 30.75 18.36 4.38
N GLY A 679 32.02 18.39 4.81
CA GLY A 679 33.15 18.96 4.07
C GLY A 679 33.23 20.50 4.09
N LYS A 680 32.29 21.20 4.74
CA LYS A 680 32.21 22.67 4.79
C LYS A 680 32.84 23.23 6.07
N PRO A 681 33.71 24.26 6.00
CA PRO A 681 34.16 25.00 7.18
C PRO A 681 33.02 25.74 7.88
N SER A 682 33.00 25.71 9.20
CA SER A 682 31.91 26.25 10.02
C SER A 682 31.73 27.77 9.96
N ASP A 683 32.70 28.50 9.44
CA ASP A 683 32.70 29.96 9.32
C ASP A 683 32.37 30.46 7.90
N VAL A 684 31.86 29.59 7.02
CA VAL A 684 31.56 29.89 5.62
C VAL A 684 30.13 29.47 5.24
N GLY A 685 29.39 30.31 4.50
CA GLY A 685 28.10 29.99 3.85
C GLY A 685 26.96 29.56 4.79
N PHE A 686 26.28 28.46 4.47
CA PHE A 686 25.19 27.88 5.27
C PHE A 686 25.54 27.80 6.75
N ASN A 687 24.70 28.41 7.60
CA ASN A 687 24.86 28.51 9.05
C ASN A 687 26.26 28.95 9.53
N ALA A 688 26.97 29.77 8.73
CA ALA A 688 28.29 30.28 9.07
C ALA A 688 28.31 30.92 10.47
N ALA A 689 29.13 30.36 11.34
CA ALA A 689 29.29 30.78 12.71
C ALA A 689 30.77 30.86 13.07
N ARG A 690 31.16 32.00 13.65
CA ARG A 690 32.43 32.12 14.36
C ARG A 690 32.31 31.39 15.70
N LEU A 691 33.06 30.30 15.86
CA LEU A 691 33.01 29.46 17.06
C LEU A 691 34.18 29.75 18.01
N SER A 692 34.04 29.44 19.29
CA SER A 692 35.13 29.51 20.26
C SER A 692 35.06 28.42 21.33
N ILE A 693 36.21 28.03 21.87
CA ILE A 693 36.32 27.26 23.12
C ILE A 693 36.69 28.25 24.22
N GLN A 694 35.89 28.36 25.26
CA GLN A 694 36.11 29.27 26.37
C GLN A 694 36.38 28.53 27.67
N ALA A 695 37.47 28.86 28.36
CA ALA A 695 37.73 28.38 29.71
C ALA A 695 37.07 29.31 30.74
N VAL A 696 36.17 28.76 31.56
CA VAL A 696 35.40 29.54 32.54
C VAL A 696 35.50 28.97 33.95
N LYS A 697 35.22 29.83 34.93
CA LYS A 697 34.99 29.46 36.33
C LYS A 697 33.83 30.28 36.91
N THR A 698 33.17 29.74 37.93
CA THR A 698 32.05 30.39 38.61
C THR A 698 32.55 31.55 39.46
N ASN A 699 32.04 32.75 39.20
CA ASN A 699 32.25 33.88 40.09
C ASN A 699 31.44 33.66 41.38
N THR A 700 32.14 33.50 42.50
CA THR A 700 31.52 33.18 43.80
C THR A 700 30.65 34.29 44.39
N THR A 701 30.65 35.49 43.80
CA THR A 701 29.83 36.64 44.22
C THR A 701 28.60 36.82 43.35
N THR A 702 28.72 36.67 42.03
CA THR A 702 27.63 36.90 41.07
C THR A 702 26.94 35.62 40.60
N GLY A 703 27.61 34.47 40.72
CA GLY A 703 27.15 33.18 40.19
C GLY A 703 27.25 33.06 38.67
N VAL A 704 27.91 34.01 37.99
CA VAL A 704 28.08 34.05 36.53
C VAL A 704 29.45 33.47 36.16
N CYS A 705 29.57 32.88 34.98
CA CYS A 705 30.85 32.40 34.45
C CYS A 705 31.79 33.57 34.16
N GLU A 706 33.03 33.50 34.67
CA GLU A 706 34.12 34.44 34.36
C GLU A 706 35.34 33.69 33.80
N ALA A 707 36.23 34.40 33.11
CA ALA A 707 37.44 33.85 32.48
C ALA A 707 38.32 33.08 33.49
N ALA A 708 38.72 31.85 33.13
CA ALA A 708 39.53 30.99 34.00
C ALA A 708 41.04 31.07 33.75
N PHE A 709 41.48 31.41 32.53
CA PHE A 709 42.89 31.49 32.18
C PHE A 709 43.45 32.93 32.27
N PRO A 710 44.74 33.09 32.61
CA PRO A 710 45.44 34.37 32.48
C PRO A 710 45.57 34.78 31.00
N ALA A 711 45.51 36.08 30.74
CA ALA A 711 45.37 36.66 29.39
C ALA A 711 46.46 36.25 28.39
N GLY A 712 46.03 35.87 27.17
CA GLY A 712 46.84 35.92 25.94
C GLY A 712 47.85 34.79 25.71
N GLY A 713 47.73 33.67 26.45
CA GLY A 713 48.68 32.55 26.39
C GLY A 713 48.26 31.42 25.45
N GLU A 714 49.26 30.68 24.95
CA GLU A 714 49.07 29.37 24.34
C GLU A 714 48.91 28.32 25.43
N VAL A 715 47.84 27.51 25.36
CA VAL A 715 47.50 26.48 26.36
C VAL A 715 47.29 25.15 25.66
N ASP A 716 47.94 24.10 26.17
CA ASP A 716 47.75 22.73 25.72
C ASP A 716 46.38 22.19 26.20
N LEU A 717 45.55 21.79 25.23
CA LEU A 717 44.25 21.17 25.44
C LEU A 717 44.24 19.75 24.87
N ASP A 718 43.76 18.80 25.66
CA ASP A 718 43.36 17.50 25.15
C ASP A 718 41.98 17.65 24.49
N LEU A 719 41.93 17.48 23.17
CA LEU A 719 40.69 17.52 22.38
C LEU A 719 40.33 16.14 21.87
N ALA A 720 39.04 15.84 21.85
CA ALA A 720 38.43 14.67 21.21
C ALA A 720 37.08 15.04 20.59
N TYR A 721 36.47 14.13 19.84
CA TYR A 721 35.05 14.21 19.52
C TYR A 721 34.33 12.90 19.87
N THR A 722 33.03 12.95 20.07
CA THR A 722 32.20 11.77 20.37
C THR A 722 31.05 11.70 19.39
N CYS A 723 30.82 10.51 18.83
CA CYS A 723 29.68 10.26 17.97
C CYS A 723 28.43 10.04 18.83
N SER A 724 27.31 10.63 18.42
CA SER A 724 26.03 10.48 19.11
C SER A 724 25.48 9.06 19.01
N ALA A 725 24.57 8.71 19.92
CA ALA A 725 23.88 7.41 19.85
C ALA A 725 23.12 7.26 18.53
N GLY A 726 23.32 6.14 17.83
CA GLY A 726 22.71 5.88 16.52
C GLY A 726 23.45 6.51 15.33
N ALA A 727 24.44 7.39 15.56
CA ALA A 727 25.29 7.93 14.51
C ALA A 727 26.59 7.10 14.36
N SER A 728 27.18 7.14 13.17
CA SER A 728 28.52 6.61 12.90
C SER A 728 29.44 7.73 12.45
N CYS A 729 30.70 7.69 12.90
CA CYS A 729 31.69 8.73 12.66
C CYS A 729 33.07 8.07 12.50
N SER A 730 33.87 8.40 11.47
CA SER A 730 35.20 7.77 11.30
C SER A 730 36.34 8.72 10.96
N ASP A 731 36.14 9.74 10.12
CA ASP A 731 37.23 10.66 9.77
C ASP A 731 37.50 11.70 10.88
N PRO A 732 38.69 12.35 10.93
CA PRO A 732 38.98 13.39 11.92
C PRO A 732 38.20 14.70 11.67
N VAL A 733 37.87 15.43 12.75
CA VAL A 733 37.40 16.82 12.66
C VAL A 733 38.61 17.73 12.48
N ALA A 734 38.65 18.49 11.38
CA ALA A 734 39.68 19.50 11.15
C ALA A 734 39.32 20.79 11.91
N LEU A 735 40.01 21.04 13.03
CA LEU A 735 39.82 22.23 13.87
C LEU A 735 40.94 23.23 13.61
N SER A 736 40.58 24.44 13.17
CA SER A 736 41.52 25.51 12.88
C SER A 736 41.55 26.56 13.98
N ASN A 737 42.74 26.91 14.49
CA ASN A 737 42.97 27.98 15.48
C ASN A 737 44.23 28.78 15.10
N SER A 738 44.15 30.11 15.11
CA SER A 738 45.29 31.00 14.83
C SER A 738 46.08 30.70 13.53
N GLY A 739 45.43 30.15 12.52
CA GLY A 739 46.06 29.78 11.23
C GLY A 739 46.69 28.39 11.17
N ASN A 740 46.62 27.61 12.26
CA ASN A 740 46.99 26.19 12.27
C ASN A 740 45.73 25.32 12.21
N THR A 741 45.84 24.11 11.63
CA THR A 741 44.76 23.11 11.58
C THR A 741 45.18 21.85 12.33
N HIS A 742 44.31 21.35 13.21
CA HIS A 742 44.50 20.18 14.06
C HIS A 742 43.46 19.11 13.69
N ASN A 743 43.88 17.86 13.54
CA ASN A 743 42.99 16.74 13.21
C ASN A 743 42.54 16.05 14.51
N VAL A 744 41.39 16.46 15.02
CA VAL A 744 40.79 15.93 16.25
C VAL A 744 40.17 14.56 15.96
N GLN A 745 40.50 13.55 16.77
CA GLN A 745 39.99 12.18 16.65
C GLN A 745 39.05 11.85 17.82
N GLN A 746 38.46 10.65 17.81
CA GLN A 746 37.62 10.20 18.94
C GLN A 746 38.43 9.96 20.23
N ALA A 747 39.72 9.62 20.10
CA ALA A 747 40.63 9.56 21.23
C ALA A 747 41.22 10.95 21.53
N TYR A 748 41.30 11.31 22.82
CA TYR A 748 41.91 12.55 23.27
C TYR A 748 43.36 12.69 22.78
N GLN A 749 43.63 13.83 22.15
CA GLN A 749 44.97 14.25 21.71
C GLN A 749 45.25 15.68 22.14
N THR A 750 46.49 15.97 22.51
CA THR A 750 46.90 17.28 23.00
C THR A 750 47.25 18.23 21.84
N PHE A 751 46.63 19.41 21.82
CA PHE A 751 46.90 20.48 20.86
C PHE A 751 47.07 21.84 21.57
N PRO A 752 48.02 22.68 21.13
CA PRO A 752 48.17 24.04 21.66
C PRO A 752 47.13 24.97 21.02
N LEU A 753 46.28 25.60 21.83
CA LEU A 753 45.34 26.64 21.37
C LEU A 753 45.71 28.01 21.94
N THR A 754 45.53 29.07 21.14
CA THR A 754 45.74 30.45 21.58
C THR A 754 44.47 31.02 22.21
N PHE A 755 44.56 31.45 23.47
CA PHE A 755 43.47 32.07 24.21
C PHE A 755 43.61 33.60 24.30
N ASP A 756 42.50 34.33 24.19
CA ASP A 756 42.47 35.78 24.34
C ASP A 756 42.33 36.25 25.81
N GLN A 757 41.96 37.52 26.02
CA GLN A 757 41.81 38.10 27.37
C GLN A 757 40.56 37.59 28.11
N ASP A 758 39.57 37.09 27.38
CA ASP A 758 38.32 36.54 27.92
C ASP A 758 38.39 35.01 28.06
N SER A 759 39.60 34.45 27.93
CA SER A 759 39.86 33.01 27.89
C SER A 759 39.11 32.30 26.77
N LYS A 760 38.99 32.93 25.60
CA LYS A 760 38.42 32.31 24.39
C LYS A 760 39.50 31.96 23.36
N ALA A 761 39.43 30.74 22.84
CA ALA A 761 40.17 30.32 21.66
C ALA A 761 39.21 30.25 20.47
N LEU A 762 39.35 31.15 19.50
CA LEU A 762 38.52 31.13 18.28
C LEU A 762 38.86 29.91 17.44
N ILE A 763 37.83 29.17 17.01
CA ILE A 763 37.98 27.96 16.21
C ILE A 763 37.08 28.00 14.97
N ALA A 764 37.50 27.29 13.92
CA ALA A 764 36.65 26.90 12.81
C ALA A 764 36.77 25.38 12.62
N ILE A 765 35.67 24.69 12.39
CA ILE A 765 35.66 23.23 12.27
C ILE A 765 35.20 22.81 10.87
N ASN A 766 35.72 21.69 10.38
CA ASN A 766 35.27 21.05 9.16
C ASN A 766 35.27 19.53 9.37
N TYR A 767 34.13 18.89 9.12
CA TYR A 767 33.96 17.46 9.24
C TYR A 767 33.49 16.85 7.90
N PRO A 768 34.20 15.86 7.33
CA PRO A 768 33.94 15.36 5.98
C PRO A 768 32.88 14.26 5.89
N ASP A 769 32.45 13.67 7.00
CA ASP A 769 31.41 12.63 7.01
C ASP A 769 30.05 13.25 7.36
N ALA A 770 28.97 12.51 7.13
CA ALA A 770 27.66 12.82 7.67
C ALA A 770 27.53 12.21 9.07
N GLY A 771 26.71 12.82 9.94
CA GLY A 771 26.42 12.24 11.24
C GLY A 771 26.09 13.29 12.30
N LYS A 772 25.95 12.84 13.54
CA LYS A 772 25.70 13.68 14.71
C LYS A 772 26.81 13.45 15.74
N LEU A 773 27.44 14.52 16.22
CA LEU A 773 28.60 14.44 17.11
C LEU A 773 28.74 15.63 18.06
N SER A 774 29.61 15.50 19.06
CA SER A 774 30.05 16.57 19.96
C SER A 774 31.57 16.70 20.01
N LEU A 775 32.08 17.90 20.29
CA LEU A 775 33.50 18.14 20.57
C LEU A 775 33.74 18.15 22.08
N ASN A 776 34.85 17.57 22.52
CA ASN A 776 35.20 17.45 23.93
C ASN A 776 36.58 18.07 24.18
N ALA A 777 36.72 18.80 25.28
CA ALA A 777 37.96 19.44 25.69
C ALA A 777 38.26 19.14 27.16
N ARG A 778 39.52 18.87 27.47
CA ARG A 778 40.00 18.81 28.85
C ARG A 778 41.43 19.34 29.01
N THR A 779 41.75 19.81 30.20
CA THR A 779 43.14 20.11 30.59
C THR A 779 43.29 20.04 32.11
N ASN A 780 44.52 19.90 32.60
CA ASN A 780 44.84 19.97 34.01
C ASN A 780 45.64 21.24 34.30
N ILE A 781 45.08 22.16 35.08
CA ILE A 781 45.79 23.35 35.55
C ILE A 781 46.46 23.02 36.89
N VAL A 782 47.78 23.18 36.97
CA VAL A 782 48.50 23.09 38.24
C VAL A 782 48.32 24.42 39.00
N LEU A 783 47.60 24.37 40.12
CA LEU A 783 47.33 25.52 40.99
C LEU A 783 48.49 25.82 41.95
N ASP A 784 49.22 24.77 42.38
CA ASP A 784 50.39 24.89 43.23
C ASP A 784 51.50 23.94 42.74
N PRO A 785 52.59 24.48 42.17
CA PRO A 785 53.72 23.68 41.67
C PRO A 785 54.45 22.89 42.77
N VAL A 786 54.29 23.25 44.05
CA VAL A 786 55.00 22.62 45.18
C VAL A 786 54.23 21.41 45.72
N THR A 787 52.90 21.48 45.77
CA THR A 787 52.03 20.37 46.21
C THR A 787 51.53 19.50 45.05
N ASN A 788 51.81 19.90 43.81
CA ASN A 788 51.28 19.31 42.59
C ASN A 788 49.74 19.26 42.59
N LEU A 789 49.10 20.22 43.26
CA LEU A 789 47.66 20.36 43.30
C LEU A 789 47.18 20.83 41.93
N SER A 790 46.41 20.00 41.23
CA SER A 790 45.85 20.31 39.92
C SER A 790 44.32 20.31 39.95
N VAL A 791 43.71 21.19 39.16
CA VAL A 791 42.28 21.16 38.84
C VAL A 791 42.12 20.71 37.40
N SER A 792 41.27 19.70 37.19
CA SER A 792 40.87 19.24 35.87
C SER A 792 39.73 20.11 35.37
N LEU A 793 39.91 20.76 34.23
CA LEU A 793 38.83 21.42 33.50
C LEU A 793 38.38 20.47 32.40
N THR A 794 37.07 20.30 32.28
CA THR A 794 36.43 19.49 31.24
C THR A 794 35.23 20.24 30.68
N GLY A 795 34.87 19.96 29.44
CA GLY A 795 33.62 20.43 28.85
C GLY A 795 33.46 19.89 27.44
N SER A 796 32.21 19.81 27.00
CA SER A 796 31.86 19.35 25.66
C SER A 796 30.84 20.28 25.04
N SER A 797 30.78 20.31 23.71
CA SER A 797 29.74 21.03 22.98
C SER A 797 28.37 20.34 23.15
N ASN A 798 27.33 20.98 22.65
CA ASN A 798 26.10 20.29 22.28
C ASN A 798 26.37 19.21 21.22
N GLU A 799 25.43 18.30 21.06
CA GLU A 799 25.40 17.44 19.88
C GLU A 799 24.91 18.25 18.68
N TYR A 800 25.69 18.29 17.60
CA TYR A 800 25.34 18.99 16.37
C TYR A 800 25.37 18.03 15.18
N VAL A 801 24.53 18.31 14.18
CA VAL A 801 24.42 17.49 12.97
C VAL A 801 25.35 18.04 11.89
N VAL A 802 26.03 17.13 11.20
CA VAL A 802 26.76 17.38 9.96
C VAL A 802 25.97 16.72 8.83
N LYS A 803 25.21 17.53 8.09
CA LYS A 803 24.31 17.09 7.03
C LYS A 803 25.07 16.92 5.71
N PRO A 804 24.79 15.89 4.89
CA PRO A 804 25.29 15.87 3.51
C PRO A 804 24.83 17.10 2.73
N PHE A 805 25.59 17.51 1.72
CA PHE A 805 25.19 18.64 0.89
C PHE A 805 24.07 18.31 -0.09
N GLY A 806 24.01 17.06 -0.57
CA GLY A 806 22.95 16.57 -1.44
C GLY A 806 23.19 15.14 -1.88
N LEU A 807 22.30 14.63 -2.72
CA LEU A 807 22.39 13.30 -3.32
C LEU A 807 22.88 13.41 -4.76
N ALA A 808 24.05 12.85 -5.04
CA ALA A 808 24.55 12.63 -6.38
C ALA A 808 23.86 11.40 -6.98
N MET A 809 23.01 11.62 -7.99
CA MET A 809 22.18 10.59 -8.60
C MET A 809 22.75 10.15 -9.96
N GLN A 810 22.63 8.86 -10.28
CA GLN A 810 23.03 8.35 -11.58
C GLN A 810 22.21 7.11 -11.98
N VAL A 811 21.90 7.03 -13.28
CA VAL A 811 21.48 5.80 -13.94
C VAL A 811 22.63 5.24 -14.78
N ALA A 812 22.44 4.05 -15.37
CA ALA A 812 23.39 3.49 -16.32
C ALA A 812 23.67 4.46 -17.50
N SER A 813 24.85 4.34 -18.13
CA SER A 813 25.31 5.30 -19.15
C SER A 813 24.40 5.41 -20.38
N ASP A 814 23.63 4.37 -20.67
CA ASP A 814 22.61 4.30 -21.73
C ASP A 814 21.26 4.93 -21.33
N GLY A 815 21.12 5.36 -20.07
CA GLY A 815 19.88 5.89 -19.50
C GLY A 815 19.65 7.38 -19.66
N TYR A 816 20.49 8.07 -20.46
CA TYR A 816 20.33 9.49 -20.73
C TYR A 816 19.91 9.74 -22.18
N ALA A 817 18.91 10.60 -22.37
CA ALA A 817 18.46 11.07 -23.68
C ALA A 817 18.02 12.54 -23.61
N GLU A 818 18.40 13.33 -24.60
CA GLU A 818 17.97 14.73 -24.75
C GLU A 818 16.85 14.87 -25.79
N THR A 819 16.71 13.88 -26.69
CA THR A 819 15.75 13.89 -27.77
C THR A 819 15.12 12.51 -28.01
N ALA A 820 13.98 12.48 -28.69
CA ALA A 820 13.33 11.24 -29.11
C ALA A 820 14.18 10.39 -30.08
N ASN A 821 15.32 10.89 -30.58
CA ASN A 821 16.18 10.20 -31.54
C ASN A 821 17.42 9.54 -30.92
N ASP A 822 17.63 9.67 -29.61
CA ASP A 822 18.79 9.09 -28.93
C ASP A 822 18.68 7.56 -28.81
N SER A 823 19.43 6.90 -27.94
CA SER A 823 19.29 5.45 -27.72
C SER A 823 18.07 5.11 -26.84
N LEU A 824 17.46 3.95 -27.08
CA LEU A 824 16.42 3.42 -26.19
C LEU A 824 17.08 3.09 -24.85
N PHE A 825 16.48 3.54 -23.75
CA PHE A 825 16.88 3.11 -22.42
C PHE A 825 16.14 1.83 -22.02
N ARG A 826 14.82 1.88 -21.89
CA ARG A 826 13.99 0.76 -21.42
C ARG A 826 12.62 0.75 -22.09
N LEU A 827 12.03 -0.43 -22.23
CA LEU A 827 10.60 -0.51 -22.47
C LEU A 827 9.84 -0.17 -21.19
N THR A 828 8.63 0.36 -21.31
CA THR A 828 7.81 0.67 -20.14
C THR A 828 7.56 -0.58 -19.30
N GLY A 829 7.70 -0.45 -17.98
CA GLY A 829 7.61 -1.57 -17.04
C GLY A 829 8.91 -2.35 -16.84
N GLU A 830 9.94 -2.16 -17.68
CA GLU A 830 11.27 -2.73 -17.40
C GLU A 830 11.96 -1.97 -16.27
N SER A 831 12.67 -2.71 -15.42
CA SER A 831 13.38 -2.14 -14.30
C SER A 831 14.68 -1.43 -14.74
N PHE A 832 15.01 -0.36 -14.03
CA PHE A 832 16.32 0.26 -14.06
C PHE A 832 16.80 0.62 -12.65
N ASP A 833 18.11 0.53 -12.45
CA ASP A 833 18.75 0.90 -11.20
C ASP A 833 19.03 2.41 -11.19
N LEU A 834 18.63 3.07 -10.10
CA LEU A 834 19.01 4.42 -9.76
C LEU A 834 19.99 4.36 -8.58
N LYS A 835 21.23 4.75 -8.83
CA LYS A 835 22.28 4.83 -7.82
C LYS A 835 22.39 6.24 -7.27
N MET A 836 22.46 6.36 -5.96
CA MET A 836 22.49 7.61 -5.23
C MET A 836 23.62 7.58 -4.21
N ASN A 837 24.38 8.68 -4.09
CA ASN A 837 25.39 8.84 -3.04
C ASN A 837 25.23 10.17 -2.32
N ALA A 838 25.34 10.16 -1.00
CA ALA A 838 25.45 11.38 -0.21
C ALA A 838 26.82 12.02 -0.43
N VAL A 839 26.86 13.32 -0.74
CA VAL A 839 28.11 14.01 -1.07
C VAL A 839 28.40 15.22 -0.19
N GLN A 840 29.70 15.53 -0.07
CA GLN A 840 30.23 16.70 0.62
C GLN A 840 29.96 17.98 -0.18
N TRP A 841 29.96 19.11 0.53
CA TRP A 841 29.92 20.44 -0.05
C TRP A 841 31.27 20.83 -0.67
N LEU A 842 31.25 21.56 -1.79
CA LEU A 842 32.42 22.27 -2.33
C LEU A 842 32.12 23.76 -2.59
N ALA A 843 33.17 24.57 -2.56
CA ALA A 843 33.05 26.01 -2.78
C ALA A 843 32.46 26.36 -4.15
N GLY A 844 31.47 27.25 -4.16
CA GLY A 844 30.81 27.77 -5.38
C GLY A 844 29.56 27.01 -5.83
N GLN A 845 29.15 25.96 -5.12
CA GLN A 845 27.95 25.16 -5.45
C GLN A 845 26.68 25.58 -4.67
N ASP A 846 26.81 26.54 -3.76
CA ASP A 846 25.79 27.04 -2.81
C ASP A 846 25.99 28.56 -2.67
N ASN A 847 25.60 29.33 -3.69
CA ASN A 847 25.89 30.76 -3.77
C ASN A 847 24.91 31.62 -2.96
N ASN A 848 23.71 31.11 -2.72
CA ASN A 848 22.69 31.70 -1.86
C ASN A 848 22.86 31.30 -0.37
N SER A 849 23.72 30.31 -0.06
CA SER A 849 24.00 29.85 1.31
C SER A 849 22.78 29.28 2.02
N ASP A 850 21.84 28.68 1.28
CA ASP A 850 20.66 28.02 1.85
C ASP A 850 20.93 26.54 2.19
N GLY A 851 22.12 26.04 1.84
CA GLY A 851 22.55 24.67 2.13
C GLY A 851 22.01 23.64 1.14
N ILE A 852 21.45 24.10 0.03
CA ILE A 852 20.94 23.29 -1.07
C ILE A 852 21.86 23.49 -2.30
N PRO A 853 22.16 22.45 -3.07
CA PRO A 853 22.92 22.61 -4.32
C PRO A 853 22.18 23.50 -5.33
N ASP A 854 22.82 24.56 -5.80
CA ASP A 854 22.28 25.42 -6.88
C ASP A 854 22.15 24.66 -8.21
N ASN A 855 22.95 23.60 -8.40
CA ASN A 855 22.96 22.75 -9.58
C ASN A 855 23.42 21.33 -9.24
N TYR A 856 22.48 20.38 -9.23
CA TYR A 856 22.73 18.97 -8.90
C TYR A 856 23.67 18.26 -9.89
N ASN A 857 23.76 18.68 -11.15
CA ASN A 857 24.74 18.10 -12.08
C ASN A 857 26.19 18.42 -11.67
N SER A 858 26.41 19.48 -10.90
CA SER A 858 27.75 19.89 -10.47
C SER A 858 28.28 19.11 -9.25
N ILE A 859 27.42 18.38 -8.54
CA ILE A 859 27.79 17.66 -7.30
C ILE A 859 28.13 16.19 -7.54
N HIS A 860 27.93 15.66 -8.75
CA HIS A 860 28.16 14.23 -9.07
C HIS A 860 29.61 13.78 -8.87
N SER A 861 30.57 14.71 -8.91
CA SER A 861 32.00 14.44 -8.68
C SER A 861 32.49 14.86 -7.29
N ASN A 862 31.59 15.28 -6.40
CA ASN A 862 31.98 15.69 -5.07
C ASN A 862 32.46 14.47 -4.26
N PRO A 863 33.36 14.68 -3.28
CA PRO A 863 33.72 13.64 -2.33
C PRO A 863 32.48 13.11 -1.59
N ILE A 864 32.50 11.83 -1.22
CA ILE A 864 31.39 11.19 -0.51
C ILE A 864 31.36 11.64 0.95
N ALA A 865 30.18 11.96 1.45
CA ALA A 865 29.92 12.09 2.88
C ALA A 865 29.56 10.70 3.44
N LYS A 866 30.48 10.06 4.16
CA LYS A 866 30.26 8.69 4.71
C LYS A 866 29.24 8.73 5.85
N HIS A 867 28.81 7.55 6.31
CA HIS A 867 27.90 7.35 7.45
C HIS A 867 26.49 7.95 7.29
N PHE A 868 26.14 8.40 6.09
CA PHE A 868 24.74 8.58 5.71
C PHE A 868 24.17 7.18 5.42
N ILE A 869 23.60 6.55 6.45
CA ILE A 869 23.12 5.16 6.44
C ILE A 869 21.73 5.05 7.05
N SER A 870 21.03 3.96 6.74
CA SER A 870 19.67 3.67 7.21
C SER A 870 18.57 4.61 6.71
N GLU A 871 18.94 5.71 6.05
CA GLU A 871 18.01 6.63 5.40
C GLU A 871 17.38 5.98 4.15
N ALA A 872 16.06 6.11 3.97
CA ALA A 872 15.36 5.57 2.81
C ALA A 872 15.04 6.67 1.79
N PRO A 873 15.40 6.52 0.50
CA PRO A 873 15.11 7.54 -0.51
C PRO A 873 13.65 7.46 -0.99
N LEU A 874 13.01 8.62 -1.11
CA LEU A 874 11.76 8.82 -1.84
C LEU A 874 12.07 9.46 -3.20
N VAL A 875 11.62 8.85 -4.29
CA VAL A 875 11.91 9.31 -5.66
C VAL A 875 10.62 9.58 -6.43
N THR A 876 10.56 10.73 -7.08
CA THR A 876 9.46 11.15 -7.95
C THR A 876 9.97 11.49 -9.35
N SER A 877 9.08 11.49 -10.33
CA SER A 877 9.39 11.84 -11.72
C SER A 877 8.58 13.04 -12.21
N SER A 878 9.11 13.73 -13.22
CA SER A 878 8.35 14.66 -14.05
C SER A 878 8.68 14.45 -15.53
N LEU A 879 7.71 14.62 -16.40
CA LEU A 879 7.87 14.49 -17.83
C LEU A 879 8.68 15.66 -18.38
N GLN A 880 9.76 15.34 -19.08
CA GLN A 880 10.55 16.31 -19.82
C GLN A 880 10.15 16.37 -21.30
N LEU A 881 10.06 15.21 -21.97
CA LEU A 881 9.62 15.08 -23.36
C LEU A 881 8.74 13.83 -23.53
N PRO A 882 7.73 13.87 -24.43
CA PRO A 882 7.39 14.98 -25.32
C PRO A 882 6.65 16.13 -24.61
N THR A 883 6.72 17.34 -25.18
CA THR A 883 5.95 18.50 -24.71
C THR A 883 5.03 19.01 -25.83
N PRO A 884 3.71 19.15 -25.60
CA PRO A 884 2.96 18.71 -24.42
C PRO A 884 2.88 17.17 -24.34
N GLY A 885 2.77 16.64 -23.12
CA GLY A 885 2.59 15.22 -22.83
C GLY A 885 1.93 15.03 -21.46
N ASN A 886 1.60 13.78 -21.13
CA ASN A 886 1.00 13.39 -19.86
C ASN A 886 2.07 12.77 -18.94
N GLU A 887 2.01 13.08 -17.66
CA GLU A 887 2.87 12.44 -16.66
C GLU A 887 2.61 10.93 -16.64
N GLY A 888 3.68 10.14 -16.63
CA GLY A 888 3.63 8.71 -16.32
C GLY A 888 3.85 8.46 -14.85
N GLN A 889 3.59 7.23 -14.42
CA GLN A 889 3.86 6.76 -13.07
C GLN A 889 5.24 6.11 -13.01
N LEU A 890 6.02 6.53 -12.02
CA LEU A 890 7.25 5.87 -11.62
C LEU A 890 6.94 4.91 -10.47
N ALA A 891 6.99 3.61 -10.75
CA ALA A 891 6.81 2.57 -9.74
C ALA A 891 8.15 2.23 -9.10
N ALA A 892 8.20 2.24 -7.76
CA ALA A 892 9.32 1.68 -7.01
C ALA A 892 9.16 0.17 -6.91
N LEU A 893 10.09 -0.58 -7.52
CA LEU A 893 10.09 -2.04 -7.50
C LEU A 893 10.87 -2.60 -6.30
N ALA A 894 11.94 -1.90 -5.91
CA ALA A 894 12.69 -2.18 -4.71
C ALA A 894 13.39 -0.89 -4.23
N THR A 895 13.06 -0.43 -3.03
CA THR A 895 13.74 0.68 -2.36
C THR A 895 14.75 0.15 -1.37
N ASN A 896 16.01 0.55 -1.53
CA ASN A 896 17.07 0.19 -0.60
C ASN A 896 17.50 1.44 0.18
N ALA A 897 17.55 1.33 1.50
CA ALA A 897 18.12 2.36 2.34
C ALA A 897 19.61 2.58 2.01
N PHE A 898 20.12 3.77 2.32
CA PHE A 898 21.54 4.05 2.20
C PHE A 898 22.33 3.12 3.13
N ALA A 899 23.41 2.55 2.61
CA ALA A 899 24.31 1.67 3.37
C ALA A 899 25.75 2.16 3.28
N ASP A 900 26.53 1.89 4.33
CA ASP A 900 27.97 2.13 4.33
C ASP A 900 28.68 0.95 3.65
N THR A 901 29.38 1.24 2.56
CA THR A 901 30.22 0.27 1.84
C THR A 901 31.69 0.33 2.26
N GLY A 902 32.00 1.07 3.34
CA GLY A 902 33.33 1.37 3.87
C GLY A 902 34.01 2.58 3.22
N SER A 903 33.49 3.06 2.08
CA SER A 903 33.99 4.25 1.37
C SER A 903 32.90 5.08 0.68
N LEU A 904 31.67 4.57 0.60
CA LEU A 904 30.50 5.23 0.05
C LEU A 904 29.34 5.12 1.02
N SER A 905 28.50 6.15 1.06
CA SER A 905 27.12 6.07 1.55
C SER A 905 26.19 5.98 0.34
N GLU A 906 25.77 4.76 0.01
CA GLU A 906 25.15 4.44 -1.27
C GLU A 906 23.77 3.82 -1.10
N SER A 907 22.82 4.23 -1.96
CA SER A 907 21.59 3.50 -2.23
C SER A 907 21.54 3.13 -3.72
N ILE A 908 21.15 1.90 -4.01
CA ILE A 908 20.82 1.43 -5.36
C ILE A 908 19.39 0.90 -5.31
N SER A 909 18.46 1.69 -5.82
CA SER A 909 17.03 1.34 -5.82
C SER A 909 16.54 1.07 -7.24
N GLN A 910 15.53 0.22 -7.39
CA GLN A 910 14.99 -0.20 -8.68
C GLN A 910 13.64 0.45 -8.95
N TYR A 911 13.50 1.02 -10.15
CA TYR A 911 12.28 1.69 -10.59
C TYR A 911 11.85 1.20 -11.97
N ALA A 912 10.57 1.34 -12.28
CA ALA A 912 10.02 1.19 -13.61
C ALA A 912 9.10 2.37 -13.94
N TYR A 913 9.10 2.78 -15.20
CA TYR A 913 8.26 3.88 -15.69
C TYR A 913 7.24 3.33 -16.68
N ASP A 914 6.01 3.81 -16.63
CA ASP A 914 4.86 3.22 -17.34
C ASP A 914 4.43 3.95 -18.62
N GLN A 915 5.15 5.03 -18.99
CA GLN A 915 4.80 5.88 -20.12
C GLN A 915 5.99 6.11 -21.07
N VAL A 916 5.70 6.43 -22.32
CA VAL A 916 6.72 6.83 -23.30
C VAL A 916 7.24 8.23 -22.97
N GLY A 917 8.56 8.42 -23.06
CA GLY A 917 9.13 9.75 -22.87
C GLY A 917 10.57 9.78 -22.38
N ILE A 918 10.97 10.98 -21.97
CA ILE A 918 12.18 11.32 -21.22
C ILE A 918 11.71 12.07 -19.99
N ILE A 919 12.25 11.74 -18.82
CA ILE A 919 11.81 12.26 -17.52
C ILE A 919 12.97 12.91 -16.75
N ASN A 920 12.63 13.80 -15.84
CA ASN A 920 13.53 14.17 -14.74
C ASN A 920 13.13 13.37 -13.50
N LEU A 921 14.11 13.00 -12.68
CA LEU A 921 13.94 12.38 -11.38
C LEU A 921 14.32 13.36 -10.27
N PHE A 922 13.57 13.34 -9.18
CA PHE A 922 13.86 14.07 -7.95
C PHE A 922 13.89 13.09 -6.79
N SER A 923 14.82 13.27 -5.87
CA SER A 923 14.92 12.44 -4.66
C SER A 923 14.94 13.31 -3.41
N GLY A 924 14.30 12.81 -2.35
CA GLY A 924 14.46 13.22 -0.96
C GLY A 924 14.47 11.99 -0.06
N LEU A 925 14.32 12.19 1.24
CA LEU A 925 14.16 11.12 2.23
C LEU A 925 12.68 10.82 2.46
N GLN A 926 12.37 9.57 2.84
CA GLN A 926 11.01 9.09 3.04
C GLN A 926 10.24 9.91 4.11
N ASP A 927 10.94 10.37 5.14
CA ASP A 927 10.43 11.22 6.23
C ASP A 927 10.76 12.72 6.03
N ALA A 928 11.46 13.06 4.95
CA ALA A 928 11.96 14.39 4.63
C ALA A 928 12.83 15.03 5.74
N ASP A 929 13.52 14.21 6.54
CA ASP A 929 14.32 14.70 7.66
C ASP A 929 15.64 13.94 7.82
N TYR A 930 16.66 14.62 8.33
CA TYR A 930 17.92 14.00 8.70
C TYR A 930 18.31 14.51 10.09
N PHE A 931 18.16 13.69 11.13
CA PHE A 931 18.40 14.08 12.53
C PHE A 931 17.76 15.41 12.97
N GLY A 932 16.57 15.76 12.47
CA GLY A 932 15.83 16.96 12.81
C GLY A 932 16.27 18.24 12.09
N VAL A 933 17.13 18.13 11.07
CA VAL A 933 17.66 19.30 10.31
C VAL A 933 17.16 19.36 8.86
N GLY A 934 16.11 18.59 8.55
CA GLY A 934 15.41 18.58 7.26
C GLY A 934 16.10 17.76 6.16
N ASP A 935 15.38 17.63 5.05
CA ASP A 935 15.62 16.71 3.94
C ASP A 935 16.98 16.84 3.21
N VAL A 936 17.47 15.74 2.63
CA VAL A 936 18.67 15.70 1.77
C VAL A 936 18.24 15.36 0.34
N ASN A 937 18.24 16.37 -0.53
CA ASN A 937 17.65 16.23 -1.86
C ASN A 937 18.66 15.84 -2.97
N GLY A 938 18.13 15.30 -4.06
CA GLY A 938 18.82 15.04 -5.32
C GLY A 938 17.96 15.35 -6.54
N GLN A 939 18.59 15.61 -7.68
CA GLN A 939 17.90 15.76 -8.97
C GLN A 939 18.73 15.16 -10.10
N LEU A 940 18.08 14.44 -11.01
CA LEU A 940 18.67 13.89 -12.22
C LEU A 940 17.79 14.24 -13.43
N SER A 941 18.39 14.84 -14.46
CA SER A 941 17.65 15.23 -15.68
C SER A 941 17.90 14.29 -16.85
N ASN A 942 17.05 14.35 -17.87
CA ASN A 942 17.22 13.62 -19.13
C ASN A 942 17.22 12.08 -18.99
N VAL A 943 16.49 11.52 -18.04
CA VAL A 943 16.41 10.06 -17.83
C VAL A 943 15.45 9.43 -18.84
N GLY A 944 15.89 8.44 -19.62
CA GLY A 944 15.15 7.86 -20.74
C GLY A 944 16.02 7.73 -21.98
N ARG A 945 15.55 7.33 -23.17
CA ARG A 945 14.18 7.23 -23.70
C ARG A 945 13.44 5.94 -23.28
N PHE A 946 12.17 6.08 -22.90
CA PHE A 946 11.24 4.96 -22.72
C PHE A 946 10.38 4.72 -23.97
N ALA A 947 10.10 3.44 -24.29
CA ALA A 947 9.28 3.02 -25.45
C ALA A 947 8.18 2.00 -25.04
N PRO A 948 7.14 1.79 -25.88
CA PRO A 948 6.05 0.86 -25.56
C PRO A 948 6.53 -0.56 -25.27
N SER A 949 5.91 -1.26 -24.32
CA SER A 949 6.26 -2.66 -24.03
C SER A 949 5.73 -3.62 -25.07
N HIS A 950 4.57 -3.32 -25.65
CA HIS A 950 3.98 -4.13 -26.70
C HIS A 950 3.01 -3.37 -27.60
N TYR A 951 2.64 -4.02 -28.70
CA TYR A 951 1.66 -3.54 -29.67
C TYR A 951 0.55 -4.57 -29.84
N GLN A 952 -0.65 -4.10 -30.18
CA GLN A 952 -1.79 -4.97 -30.45
C GLN A 952 -2.55 -4.52 -31.69
N VAL A 953 -3.06 -5.48 -32.46
CA VAL A 953 -3.95 -5.23 -33.61
C VAL A 953 -5.39 -5.58 -33.23
N LEU A 954 -6.29 -4.60 -33.36
CA LEU A 954 -7.70 -4.70 -32.96
C LEU A 954 -8.64 -4.22 -34.07
N GLY A 955 -9.94 -4.44 -33.90
CA GLY A 955 -10.98 -3.88 -34.77
C GLY A 955 -10.90 -4.36 -36.21
N ILE A 956 -10.40 -5.59 -36.42
CA ILE A 956 -10.07 -6.11 -37.74
C ILE A 956 -11.34 -6.36 -38.59
N GLN A 957 -11.38 -5.75 -39.77
CA GLN A 957 -12.36 -5.92 -40.84
C GLN A 957 -11.62 -6.32 -42.10
N ALA A 958 -11.64 -7.59 -42.47
CA ALA A 958 -11.03 -8.07 -43.71
C ALA A 958 -11.80 -9.28 -44.22
N SER A 959 -12.75 -9.05 -45.15
CA SER A 959 -13.62 -10.10 -45.67
C SER A 959 -13.62 -10.12 -47.19
N ALA A 960 -13.90 -11.31 -47.75
CA ALA A 960 -14.13 -11.45 -49.18
C ALA A 960 -15.42 -10.71 -49.59
N GLN A 961 -15.49 -10.21 -50.82
CA GLN A 961 -16.68 -9.47 -51.26
C GLN A 961 -17.92 -10.35 -51.45
N CYS A 962 -17.73 -11.64 -51.72
CA CYS A 962 -18.79 -12.62 -51.77
C CYS A 962 -18.66 -13.65 -50.64
N THR A 963 -19.58 -13.57 -49.69
CA THR A 963 -19.68 -14.45 -48.51
C THR A 963 -20.96 -15.30 -48.48
N GLN A 964 -21.80 -15.21 -49.51
CA GLN A 964 -23.07 -15.94 -49.56
C GLN A 964 -22.86 -17.43 -49.82
N LEU A 965 -23.72 -18.25 -49.20
CA LEU A 965 -23.74 -19.72 -49.37
C LEU A 965 -22.39 -20.41 -49.07
N GLY A 966 -21.54 -19.80 -48.24
CA GLY A 966 -20.23 -20.35 -47.86
C GLY A 966 -19.10 -20.02 -48.84
N SER A 967 -19.35 -19.24 -49.90
CA SER A 967 -18.30 -18.73 -50.77
C SER A 967 -17.43 -17.71 -50.03
N HIS A 968 -16.15 -17.58 -50.39
CA HIS A 968 -15.21 -16.61 -49.83
C HIS A 968 -14.46 -15.87 -50.95
N LEU A 969 -15.21 -15.42 -51.94
CA LEU A 969 -14.70 -15.00 -53.25
C LEU A 969 -14.56 -13.48 -53.39
N THR A 970 -13.45 -13.04 -53.97
CA THR A 970 -13.24 -11.70 -54.51
C THR A 970 -12.58 -11.79 -55.88
N TYR A 971 -13.00 -11.00 -56.86
CA TYR A 971 -12.31 -10.93 -58.16
C TYR A 971 -11.08 -10.02 -58.10
N LEU A 972 -10.04 -10.30 -58.88
CA LEU A 972 -8.92 -9.35 -59.06
C LEU A 972 -9.44 -8.05 -59.69
N ASP A 973 -8.97 -6.91 -59.17
CA ASP A 973 -9.48 -5.55 -59.37
C ASP A 973 -10.86 -5.25 -58.76
N GLN A 974 -11.49 -6.18 -58.05
CA GLN A 974 -12.74 -5.91 -57.32
C GLN A 974 -12.45 -5.27 -55.97
N PRO A 975 -13.07 -4.10 -55.65
CA PRO A 975 -12.96 -3.46 -54.35
C PRO A 975 -13.50 -4.33 -53.21
N PHE A 976 -12.76 -4.41 -52.10
CA PHE A 976 -13.17 -5.03 -50.84
C PHE A 976 -12.78 -4.15 -49.64
N GLU A 977 -13.43 -4.39 -48.50
CA GLU A 977 -13.19 -3.66 -47.25
C GLU A 977 -11.97 -4.21 -46.49
N LEU A 978 -11.11 -3.30 -46.04
CA LEU A 978 -9.99 -3.58 -45.17
C LEU A 978 -9.84 -2.49 -44.10
N GLY A 979 -10.00 -2.84 -42.83
CA GLY A 979 -9.79 -1.93 -41.71
C GLY A 979 -9.27 -2.64 -40.45
N PHE A 980 -8.50 -1.92 -39.64
CA PHE A 980 -8.01 -2.36 -38.34
C PHE A 980 -7.32 -1.19 -37.62
N THR A 981 -7.05 -1.37 -36.32
CA THR A 981 -6.31 -0.42 -35.49
C THR A 981 -5.11 -1.11 -34.86
N VAL A 982 -3.94 -0.46 -34.87
CA VAL A 982 -2.76 -0.86 -34.11
C VAL A 982 -2.58 0.10 -32.94
N GLN A 983 -2.41 -0.45 -31.74
CA GLN A 983 -2.18 0.32 -30.51
C GLN A 983 -0.79 0.05 -29.97
N ALA A 984 -0.12 1.11 -29.50
CA ALA A 984 1.09 1.05 -28.69
C ALA A 984 0.70 1.04 -27.21
N LEU A 985 1.12 0.01 -26.47
CA LEU A 985 0.65 -0.26 -25.12
C LEU A 985 1.80 -0.34 -24.10
N ASN A 986 1.51 0.01 -22.86
CA ASN A 986 2.38 -0.24 -21.71
C ASN A 986 2.20 -1.66 -21.18
N GLN A 987 3.02 -2.07 -20.21
CA GLN A 987 2.98 -3.38 -19.58
C GLN A 987 1.63 -3.75 -18.93
N ASN A 988 0.77 -2.76 -18.67
CA ASN A 988 -0.56 -2.91 -18.08
C ASN A 988 -1.70 -2.85 -19.13
N ASN A 989 -1.38 -2.96 -20.42
CA ASN A 989 -2.31 -2.87 -21.55
C ASN A 989 -3.00 -1.49 -21.70
N GLN A 990 -2.36 -0.41 -21.22
CA GLN A 990 -2.87 0.95 -21.38
C GLN A 990 -2.22 1.62 -22.60
N VAL A 991 -2.98 2.45 -23.31
CA VAL A 991 -2.50 3.14 -24.52
C VAL A 991 -1.47 4.20 -24.18
N MET A 992 -0.37 4.22 -24.95
CA MET A 992 0.73 5.16 -24.79
C MET A 992 0.41 6.54 -25.35
N VAL A 993 -0.23 7.39 -24.55
CA VAL A 993 -0.64 8.75 -24.94
C VAL A 993 0.52 9.70 -25.24
N ASN A 994 1.75 9.36 -24.84
CA ASN A 994 2.96 10.11 -25.17
C ASN A 994 3.71 9.57 -26.40
N TYR A 995 3.15 8.57 -27.11
CA TYR A 995 3.74 8.02 -28.32
C TYR A 995 3.49 8.94 -29.53
N LYS A 996 4.16 10.09 -29.52
CA LYS A 996 4.03 11.19 -30.49
C LYS A 996 5.29 12.04 -30.55
N ASN A 997 5.33 13.03 -31.45
CA ASN A 997 6.41 14.02 -31.55
C ASN A 997 7.81 13.41 -31.74
N GLY A 998 7.88 12.33 -32.53
CA GLY A 998 9.10 11.62 -32.86
C GLY A 998 9.38 10.38 -32.03
N PHE A 999 8.60 10.09 -30.99
CA PHE A 999 8.68 8.83 -30.25
C PHE A 999 8.01 7.65 -31.00
N GLU A 1000 7.16 7.94 -31.97
CA GLU A 1000 6.41 7.01 -32.82
C GLU A 1000 7.28 6.27 -33.85
N LYS A 1001 8.19 5.40 -33.37
CA LYS A 1001 9.17 4.70 -34.22
C LYS A 1001 8.58 3.59 -35.10
N ALA A 1002 7.49 2.95 -34.66
CA ALA A 1002 6.96 1.76 -35.31
C ALA A 1002 6.37 2.08 -36.70
N GLN A 1003 6.48 1.12 -37.62
CA GLN A 1003 5.91 1.23 -38.96
C GLN A 1003 4.98 0.06 -39.23
N VAL A 1004 3.76 0.36 -39.67
CA VAL A 1004 2.79 -0.66 -40.04
C VAL A 1004 2.64 -0.77 -41.55
N GLN A 1005 2.70 -2.00 -42.05
CA GLN A 1005 2.54 -2.35 -43.46
C GLN A 1005 1.50 -3.45 -43.62
N VAL A 1006 0.62 -3.33 -44.62
CA VAL A 1006 -0.29 -4.41 -45.03
C VAL A 1006 0.41 -5.30 -46.04
N ASN A 1007 0.38 -6.60 -45.81
CA ASN A 1007 0.93 -7.61 -46.68
C ASN A 1007 -0.13 -8.61 -47.15
N ALA A 1008 0.06 -9.20 -48.33
CA ALA A 1008 -0.78 -10.27 -48.85
C ALA A 1008 0.08 -11.42 -49.37
N GLU A 1009 -0.22 -12.67 -49.00
CA GLU A 1009 0.40 -13.86 -49.57
C GLU A 1009 -0.65 -14.90 -49.97
N ASN A 1010 -0.35 -15.76 -50.96
CA ASN A 1010 -1.16 -16.93 -51.29
C ASN A 1010 -0.46 -18.16 -50.77
N ASN A 1011 -0.94 -18.71 -49.66
CA ASN A 1011 -0.28 -19.81 -48.97
C ASN A 1011 -0.89 -21.18 -49.36
N GLN A 1012 -1.17 -21.35 -50.65
CA GLN A 1012 -1.73 -22.59 -51.19
C GLN A 1012 -0.61 -23.59 -51.49
N ALA A 1013 -0.70 -24.79 -50.93
CA ALA A 1013 0.25 -25.87 -51.24
C ALA A 1013 0.27 -26.17 -52.75
N GLY A 1014 1.45 -26.10 -53.37
CA GLY A 1014 1.64 -26.31 -54.82
C GLY A 1014 1.38 -25.09 -55.70
N ASN A 1015 0.90 -23.96 -55.13
CA ASN A 1015 0.72 -22.68 -55.81
C ASN A 1015 1.08 -21.50 -54.87
N TYR A 1016 2.14 -21.67 -54.08
CA TYR A 1016 2.58 -20.67 -53.11
C TYR A 1016 3.08 -19.41 -53.80
N ILE A 1017 2.55 -18.25 -53.42
CA ILE A 1017 3.02 -16.94 -53.88
C ILE A 1017 3.42 -16.12 -52.65
N PRO A 1018 4.70 -15.72 -52.53
CA PRO A 1018 5.20 -15.01 -51.37
C PRO A 1018 4.64 -13.59 -51.28
N ALA A 1019 4.63 -13.06 -50.06
CA ALA A 1019 4.18 -11.70 -49.77
C ALA A 1019 4.87 -10.63 -50.64
N SER A 1020 6.17 -10.79 -50.90
CA SER A 1020 6.95 -9.87 -51.74
C SER A 1020 6.39 -9.69 -53.16
N THR A 1021 5.63 -10.66 -53.68
CA THR A 1021 4.98 -10.58 -54.99
C THR A 1021 3.57 -10.01 -54.90
N LEU A 1022 2.72 -10.52 -53.99
CA LEU A 1022 1.30 -10.14 -53.92
C LEU A 1022 1.06 -8.80 -53.22
N THR A 1023 1.86 -8.45 -52.20
CA THR A 1023 1.77 -7.14 -51.54
C THR A 1023 1.92 -6.00 -52.54
N SER A 1024 2.82 -6.12 -53.53
CA SER A 1024 3.03 -5.07 -54.55
C SER A 1024 1.81 -4.79 -55.43
N ARG A 1025 0.82 -5.70 -55.41
CA ARG A 1025 -0.42 -5.61 -56.17
C ARG A 1025 -1.59 -5.10 -55.33
N LEU A 1026 -1.43 -4.97 -54.02
CA LEU A 1026 -2.40 -4.27 -53.19
C LEU A 1026 -2.34 -2.78 -53.50
N SER A 1027 -3.51 -2.16 -53.66
CA SER A 1027 -3.62 -0.71 -53.80
C SER A 1027 -4.84 -0.20 -53.05
N SER A 1028 -4.92 1.13 -52.88
CA SER A 1028 -5.82 1.79 -51.94
C SER A 1028 -5.56 1.37 -50.49
N ILE A 1029 -4.28 1.29 -50.10
CA ILE A 1029 -3.84 1.09 -48.72
C ILE A 1029 -3.44 2.43 -48.10
N GLY A 1030 -3.87 2.68 -46.86
CA GLY A 1030 -3.58 3.92 -46.14
C GLY A 1030 -2.09 4.13 -45.85
N SER A 1031 -1.68 5.37 -45.57
CA SER A 1031 -0.31 5.69 -45.16
C SER A 1031 -0.09 5.43 -43.66
N ASN A 1032 1.10 4.93 -43.30
CA ASN A 1032 1.51 4.77 -41.89
C ASN A 1032 1.58 6.13 -41.18
N SER A 1033 0.56 6.44 -40.38
CA SER A 1033 0.37 7.73 -39.72
C SER A 1033 -0.17 7.51 -38.31
N TRP A 1034 0.73 7.21 -37.39
CA TRP A 1034 0.41 7.19 -35.96
C TRP A 1034 -0.30 8.48 -35.56
N ASN A 1035 -1.21 8.35 -34.59
CA ASN A 1035 -2.00 9.42 -34.01
C ASN A 1035 -3.08 9.96 -34.98
N SER A 1036 -3.51 9.12 -35.93
CA SER A 1036 -4.62 9.42 -36.86
C SER A 1036 -5.99 9.43 -36.18
N ALA A 1037 -6.14 8.69 -35.08
CA ALA A 1037 -7.35 8.68 -34.25
C ALA A 1037 -7.08 9.30 -32.86
N SER A 1038 -6.07 8.79 -32.17
CA SER A 1038 -5.58 9.29 -30.88
C SER A 1038 -4.10 8.94 -30.70
N ASP A 1039 -3.42 9.64 -29.79
CA ASP A 1039 -2.01 9.37 -29.50
C ASP A 1039 -1.79 7.90 -29.10
N GLY A 1040 -0.75 7.27 -29.65
CA GLY A 1040 -0.47 5.85 -29.43
C GLY A 1040 -1.32 4.90 -30.27
N GLN A 1041 -2.06 5.39 -31.28
CA GLN A 1041 -2.85 4.55 -32.18
C GLN A 1041 -2.63 4.86 -33.66
N TRP A 1042 -2.59 3.82 -34.49
CA TRP A 1042 -2.67 3.92 -35.94
C TRP A 1042 -3.90 3.17 -36.44
N GLN A 1043 -4.80 3.86 -37.16
CA GLN A 1043 -6.02 3.26 -37.68
C GLN A 1043 -6.06 3.30 -39.21
N MET A 1044 -6.55 2.21 -39.81
CA MET A 1044 -6.86 2.10 -41.23
C MET A 1044 -8.30 1.64 -41.42
N SER A 1045 -9.02 2.23 -42.37
CA SER A 1045 -10.39 1.82 -42.73
C SER A 1045 -10.66 2.21 -44.18
N GLU A 1046 -10.39 1.27 -45.10
CA GLU A 1046 -10.48 1.46 -46.55
C GLU A 1046 -11.59 0.57 -47.13
N LEU A 1047 -12.55 1.18 -47.84
CA LEU A 1047 -13.67 0.46 -48.47
C LEU A 1047 -13.39 0.03 -49.91
N ASN A 1048 -12.26 0.46 -50.48
CA ASN A 1048 -11.92 0.31 -51.89
C ASN A 1048 -10.55 -0.34 -52.12
N THR A 1049 -10.10 -1.17 -51.17
CA THR A 1049 -8.87 -1.95 -51.31
C THR A 1049 -9.03 -2.93 -52.48
N ILE A 1050 -8.03 -3.02 -53.34
CA ILE A 1050 -8.03 -3.99 -54.46
C ILE A 1050 -6.73 -4.78 -54.50
N LEU A 1051 -6.83 -6.04 -54.92
CA LEU A 1051 -5.69 -6.82 -55.39
C LEU A 1051 -5.66 -6.77 -56.91
N THR A 1052 -4.67 -6.08 -57.47
CA THR A 1052 -4.64 -5.73 -58.89
C THR A 1052 -4.30 -6.89 -59.82
N ARG A 1053 -4.76 -6.87 -61.06
CA ARG A 1053 -4.31 -7.80 -62.13
C ARG A 1053 -2.88 -7.48 -62.58
N LEU A 1054 -2.14 -8.50 -63.07
CA LEU A 1054 -0.81 -8.29 -63.66
C LEU A 1054 -0.87 -7.49 -64.98
N ALA A 1055 -1.78 -7.90 -65.88
CA ALA A 1055 -2.13 -7.23 -67.13
C ALA A 1055 -3.42 -7.82 -67.70
N ILE A 1056 -4.07 -7.12 -68.63
CA ILE A 1056 -5.35 -7.51 -69.24
C ILE A 1056 -5.30 -8.91 -69.87
N ASN A 1057 -4.23 -9.22 -70.62
CA ASN A 1057 -4.04 -10.49 -71.34
C ASN A 1057 -3.10 -11.48 -70.65
N ASN A 1058 -2.81 -11.27 -69.37
CA ASN A 1058 -1.98 -12.17 -68.58
C ASN A 1058 -2.76 -12.69 -67.36
N PRO A 1059 -3.80 -13.52 -67.56
CA PRO A 1059 -4.63 -14.00 -66.47
C PRO A 1059 -3.82 -14.94 -65.56
N ASP A 1060 -3.98 -14.74 -64.27
CA ASP A 1060 -3.26 -15.47 -63.22
C ASP A 1060 -4.20 -15.95 -62.12
N GLY A 1061 -3.67 -16.78 -61.22
CA GLY A 1061 -4.46 -17.52 -60.25
C GLY A 1061 -5.05 -18.82 -60.83
N PRO A 1062 -6.04 -19.42 -60.15
CA PRO A 1062 -6.74 -18.92 -58.96
C PRO A 1062 -5.84 -18.88 -57.73
N PHE A 1063 -6.07 -17.91 -56.84
CA PHE A 1063 -5.42 -17.84 -55.53
C PHE A 1063 -6.44 -18.21 -54.46
N SER A 1064 -6.38 -19.46 -53.99
CA SER A 1064 -7.42 -20.01 -53.10
C SER A 1064 -7.09 -19.94 -51.62
N MET A 1065 -5.94 -19.36 -51.24
CA MET A 1065 -5.52 -19.25 -49.85
C MET A 1065 -4.82 -17.90 -49.60
N VAL A 1066 -5.47 -16.79 -49.97
CA VAL A 1066 -4.90 -15.46 -49.72
C VAL A 1066 -5.11 -15.03 -48.28
N ASN A 1067 -4.01 -14.73 -47.60
CA ASN A 1067 -4.01 -14.13 -46.27
C ASN A 1067 -3.52 -12.68 -46.36
N LEU A 1068 -4.26 -11.80 -45.70
CA LEU A 1068 -3.89 -10.41 -45.45
C LEU A 1068 -3.26 -10.34 -44.06
N MET A 1069 -2.15 -9.62 -43.94
CA MET A 1069 -1.38 -9.50 -42.71
C MET A 1069 -1.09 -8.02 -42.42
N ALA A 1070 -1.11 -7.62 -41.14
CA ALA A 1070 -0.55 -6.37 -40.67
C ALA A 1070 0.83 -6.64 -40.08
N THR A 1071 1.87 -6.14 -40.74
CA THR A 1071 3.26 -6.25 -40.29
C THR A 1071 3.66 -4.97 -39.56
N VAL A 1072 4.07 -5.09 -38.30
CA VAL A 1072 4.55 -3.97 -37.47
C VAL A 1072 6.05 -4.10 -37.29
N SER A 1073 6.80 -3.15 -37.82
CA SER A 1073 8.27 -3.13 -37.77
C SER A 1073 8.79 -1.94 -36.97
N ASN A 1074 10.09 -1.95 -36.66
CA ASN A 1074 10.76 -0.89 -35.88
C ASN A 1074 10.14 -0.67 -34.47
N ILE A 1075 9.75 -1.78 -33.81
CA ILE A 1075 9.11 -1.79 -32.49
C ILE A 1075 10.10 -1.74 -31.31
N GLU A 1076 11.38 -1.45 -31.57
CA GLU A 1076 12.43 -1.22 -30.56
C GLU A 1076 12.59 -2.32 -29.48
N GLY A 1077 12.24 -3.58 -29.79
CA GLY A 1077 12.33 -4.70 -28.86
C GLY A 1077 11.02 -5.04 -28.13
N ALA A 1078 9.98 -4.23 -28.31
CA ALA A 1078 8.64 -4.55 -27.87
C ALA A 1078 8.10 -5.83 -28.53
N THR A 1079 7.02 -6.36 -27.98
CA THR A 1079 6.32 -7.52 -28.57
C THR A 1079 5.11 -7.07 -29.40
N LEU A 1080 4.70 -7.88 -30.36
CA LEU A 1080 3.42 -7.72 -31.06
C LEU A 1080 2.51 -8.88 -30.64
N ILE A 1081 1.41 -8.55 -29.96
CA ILE A 1081 0.43 -9.54 -29.50
C ILE A 1081 -0.16 -10.26 -30.72
N ASP A 1082 -0.31 -11.59 -30.60
CA ASP A 1082 -0.81 -12.49 -31.64
C ASP A 1082 0.00 -12.51 -32.95
N ALA A 1083 1.25 -12.02 -32.92
CA ALA A 1083 2.13 -12.10 -34.08
C ALA A 1083 2.32 -13.57 -34.49
N ASN A 1084 2.17 -13.84 -35.78
CA ASN A 1084 2.41 -15.12 -36.42
C ASN A 1084 2.62 -14.87 -37.91
N ASP A 1085 3.87 -15.00 -38.37
CA ASP A 1085 4.20 -14.75 -39.78
C ASP A 1085 3.74 -15.89 -40.70
N GLU A 1086 3.44 -17.08 -40.15
CA GLU A 1086 3.01 -18.26 -40.90
C GLU A 1086 1.74 -18.91 -40.29
N PRO A 1087 0.60 -18.19 -40.21
CA PRO A 1087 -0.57 -18.59 -39.43
C PRO A 1087 -1.29 -19.84 -39.95
N ASN A 1088 -0.99 -20.30 -41.16
CA ASN A 1088 -1.57 -21.53 -41.73
C ASN A 1088 -0.74 -22.79 -41.42
N THR A 1089 0.56 -22.65 -41.13
CA THR A 1089 1.49 -23.76 -40.89
C THR A 1089 1.97 -23.82 -39.45
N GLN A 1090 1.77 -22.74 -38.69
CA GLN A 1090 2.16 -22.62 -37.30
C GLN A 1090 0.99 -22.10 -36.46
N ALA A 1091 0.76 -22.73 -35.30
CA ALA A 1091 -0.30 -22.31 -34.37
C ALA A 1091 0.08 -21.03 -33.59
N SER A 1092 1.37 -20.77 -33.41
CA SER A 1092 1.94 -19.63 -32.71
C SER A 1092 3.26 -19.22 -33.36
N CYS A 1093 3.71 -17.98 -33.14
CA CYS A 1093 5.02 -17.52 -33.60
C CYS A 1093 6.16 -18.47 -33.19
N GLY A 1094 7.09 -18.73 -34.11
CA GLY A 1094 8.38 -19.35 -33.81
C GLY A 1094 9.34 -18.41 -33.07
N SER A 1095 9.83 -17.36 -33.75
CA SER A 1095 10.73 -16.35 -33.17
C SER A 1095 10.69 -15.05 -33.99
N ASN A 1096 10.68 -13.89 -33.31
CA ASN A 1096 10.74 -12.55 -33.93
C ASN A 1096 9.64 -12.27 -34.97
N CYS A 1097 8.45 -12.87 -34.83
CA CYS A 1097 7.35 -12.59 -35.74
C CYS A 1097 6.87 -11.16 -35.56
N ASN A 1098 6.46 -10.57 -36.66
CA ASN A 1098 6.09 -9.17 -36.70
C ASN A 1098 4.78 -8.93 -37.46
N SER A 1099 4.06 -10.00 -37.81
CA SER A 1099 2.84 -9.91 -38.61
C SER A 1099 1.64 -10.53 -37.91
N VAL A 1100 0.48 -9.87 -37.93
CA VAL A 1100 -0.80 -10.40 -37.44
C VAL A 1100 -1.74 -10.62 -38.62
N ARG A 1101 -2.44 -11.76 -38.64
CA ARG A 1101 -3.40 -12.09 -39.69
C ARG A 1101 -4.67 -11.27 -39.57
N LEU A 1102 -5.11 -10.67 -40.67
CA LEU A 1102 -6.27 -9.77 -40.71
C LEU A 1102 -7.56 -10.50 -41.10
N ASN A 1103 -7.51 -11.55 -41.92
CA ASN A 1103 -8.71 -12.28 -42.32
C ASN A 1103 -8.83 -13.61 -41.55
N ALA A 1104 -10.00 -13.88 -40.95
CA ALA A 1104 -10.23 -15.11 -40.19
C ALA A 1104 -10.21 -16.37 -41.08
N VAL A 1105 -10.70 -16.26 -42.31
CA VAL A 1105 -10.71 -17.32 -43.33
C VAL A 1105 -9.95 -16.83 -44.57
N PRO A 1106 -9.12 -17.65 -45.23
CA PRO A 1106 -8.43 -17.25 -46.46
C PRO A 1106 -9.42 -16.77 -47.53
N ILE A 1107 -9.05 -15.72 -48.27
CA ILE A 1107 -9.88 -15.16 -49.34
C ILE A 1107 -9.48 -15.82 -50.67
N ASP A 1108 -10.48 -16.24 -51.44
CA ASP A 1108 -10.32 -16.70 -52.83
C ASP A 1108 -10.24 -15.50 -53.76
N PHE A 1109 -9.07 -15.21 -54.32
CA PHE A 1109 -8.92 -14.23 -55.39
C PHE A 1109 -8.90 -14.89 -56.76
N ARG A 1110 -9.79 -14.44 -57.66
CA ARG A 1110 -9.94 -15.01 -59.00
C ARG A 1110 -9.83 -13.96 -60.09
N PHE A 1111 -9.12 -14.27 -61.17
CA PHE A 1111 -9.20 -13.47 -62.39
C PHE A 1111 -10.54 -13.75 -63.08
N GLY A 1112 -11.49 -12.82 -62.97
CA GLY A 1112 -12.87 -12.97 -63.44
C GLY A 1112 -13.16 -12.34 -64.80
N ARG A 1113 -14.15 -12.89 -65.49
CA ARG A 1113 -14.85 -12.23 -66.60
C ARG A 1113 -16.32 -12.61 -66.62
N LEU A 1114 -17.19 -11.72 -67.07
CA LEU A 1114 -18.56 -12.07 -67.42
C LEU A 1114 -18.58 -12.47 -68.90
N ALA A 1115 -19.19 -13.60 -69.23
CA ALA A 1115 -19.31 -14.08 -70.60
C ALA A 1115 -20.79 -14.19 -70.99
N LEU A 1116 -21.13 -13.70 -72.19
CA LEU A 1116 -22.42 -14.00 -72.80
C LEU A 1116 -22.28 -15.14 -73.80
N GLY A 1117 -23.26 -16.04 -73.83
CA GLY A 1117 -23.32 -17.15 -74.78
C GLY A 1117 -24.12 -16.79 -76.02
N ASN A 1118 -23.74 -17.33 -77.17
CA ASN A 1118 -24.59 -17.28 -78.35
C ASN A 1118 -25.81 -18.18 -78.15
N ASN A 1119 -26.97 -17.79 -78.66
CA ASN A 1119 -28.19 -18.62 -78.61
C ASN A 1119 -28.99 -18.48 -79.91
N ALA A 1120 -29.72 -19.52 -80.31
CA ALA A 1120 -30.46 -19.53 -81.57
C ALA A 1120 -31.75 -20.33 -81.46
N GLY A 1121 -32.80 -19.90 -82.15
CA GLY A 1121 -34.07 -20.62 -82.16
C GLY A 1121 -35.14 -20.02 -83.06
N SER A 1122 -36.39 -20.36 -82.74
CA SER A 1122 -37.59 -19.93 -83.45
C SER A 1122 -37.72 -18.40 -83.41
N ASP A 1123 -38.21 -17.80 -84.49
CA ASP A 1123 -38.64 -16.39 -84.51
C ASP A 1123 -40.01 -16.17 -83.85
N LEU A 1124 -40.57 -17.19 -83.19
CA LEU A 1124 -41.83 -17.12 -82.46
C LEU A 1124 -41.66 -17.19 -80.94
N ASP A 1125 -40.49 -17.59 -80.44
CA ASP A 1125 -40.24 -17.80 -79.01
C ASP A 1125 -39.10 -16.89 -78.52
N PRO A 1126 -39.19 -16.37 -77.28
CA PRO A 1126 -38.11 -15.59 -76.69
C PRO A 1126 -36.84 -16.44 -76.51
N LEU A 1127 -35.68 -15.85 -76.76
CA LEU A 1127 -34.39 -16.50 -76.51
C LEU A 1127 -33.76 -15.96 -75.23
N LEU A 1128 -33.38 -16.88 -74.33
CA LEU A 1128 -32.53 -16.55 -73.19
C LEU A 1128 -31.21 -15.97 -73.71
N VAL A 1129 -30.77 -14.84 -73.16
CA VAL A 1129 -29.42 -14.31 -73.34
C VAL A 1129 -28.52 -15.02 -72.33
N PRO A 1130 -27.82 -16.12 -72.65
CA PRO A 1130 -27.06 -16.88 -71.65
C PRO A 1130 -25.96 -15.98 -71.08
N MET A 1131 -25.88 -15.87 -69.75
CA MET A 1131 -24.88 -15.10 -69.04
C MET A 1131 -24.22 -15.98 -67.98
N GLN A 1132 -22.89 -15.94 -67.93
CA GLN A 1132 -22.10 -16.69 -66.96
C GLN A 1132 -20.94 -15.86 -66.43
N ALA A 1133 -20.76 -15.85 -65.12
CA ALA A 1133 -19.50 -15.42 -64.52
C ALA A 1133 -18.48 -16.55 -64.65
N GLN A 1134 -17.32 -16.25 -65.22
CA GLN A 1134 -16.22 -17.19 -65.43
C GLN A 1134 -14.96 -16.72 -64.72
N TYR A 1135 -14.07 -17.66 -64.40
CA TYR A 1135 -12.73 -17.35 -63.90
C TYR A 1135 -11.66 -18.17 -64.60
N PHE A 1136 -10.42 -17.67 -64.62
CA PHE A 1136 -9.28 -18.41 -65.13
C PHE A 1136 -8.79 -19.45 -64.12
N ASN A 1137 -8.78 -20.72 -64.50
CA ASN A 1137 -8.39 -21.83 -63.62
C ASN A 1137 -6.90 -22.21 -63.70
N GLY A 1138 -6.06 -21.39 -64.33
CA GLY A 1138 -4.66 -21.68 -64.64
C GLY A 1138 -4.42 -22.22 -66.06
N SER A 1139 -5.46 -22.72 -66.73
CA SER A 1139 -5.38 -23.26 -68.10
C SER A 1139 -6.36 -22.62 -69.08
N GLY A 1140 -7.49 -22.12 -68.59
CA GLY A 1140 -8.52 -21.45 -69.38
C GLY A 1140 -9.65 -20.93 -68.50
N PHE A 1141 -10.61 -20.27 -69.12
CA PHE A 1141 -11.79 -19.75 -68.41
C PHE A 1141 -12.85 -20.85 -68.25
N VAL A 1142 -13.35 -20.99 -67.02
CA VAL A 1142 -14.41 -21.94 -66.65
C VAL A 1142 -15.50 -21.23 -65.85
N LEU A 1143 -16.70 -21.83 -65.75
CA LEU A 1143 -17.80 -21.29 -64.95
C LEU A 1143 -17.39 -21.13 -63.47
N ASN A 1144 -17.70 -19.98 -62.88
CA ASN A 1144 -17.44 -19.71 -61.48
C ASN A 1144 -18.63 -20.13 -60.59
N THR A 1145 -18.68 -21.40 -60.18
CA THR A 1145 -19.77 -21.92 -59.34
C THR A 1145 -19.81 -21.35 -57.92
N GLU A 1146 -18.78 -20.59 -57.52
CA GLU A 1146 -18.71 -19.90 -56.23
C GLU A 1146 -19.18 -18.44 -56.30
N ASP A 1147 -19.60 -17.96 -57.48
CA ASP A 1147 -20.17 -16.63 -57.60
C ASP A 1147 -21.66 -16.65 -57.30
N ASN A 1148 -21.99 -16.25 -56.07
CA ASN A 1148 -23.35 -16.09 -55.56
C ASN A 1148 -23.68 -14.61 -55.26
N CYS A 1149 -22.86 -13.66 -55.71
CA CYS A 1149 -22.94 -12.27 -55.27
C CYS A 1149 -22.85 -11.24 -56.39
N SER A 1150 -22.39 -11.62 -57.59
CA SER A 1150 -22.40 -10.72 -58.74
C SER A 1150 -23.82 -10.34 -59.12
N VAL A 1151 -24.14 -9.06 -58.97
CA VAL A 1151 -25.43 -8.48 -59.34
C VAL A 1151 -25.43 -8.19 -60.84
N PHE A 1152 -26.47 -8.65 -61.54
CA PHE A 1152 -26.78 -8.26 -62.91
C PHE A 1152 -28.06 -7.42 -62.90
N GLU A 1153 -28.02 -6.28 -63.58
CA GLU A 1153 -29.19 -5.43 -63.81
C GLU A 1153 -29.77 -5.69 -65.20
N HIS A 1154 -31.10 -5.82 -65.27
CA HIS A 1154 -31.81 -6.10 -66.51
C HIS A 1154 -31.62 -5.03 -67.61
N PRO A 1155 -31.64 -3.71 -67.31
CA PRO A 1155 -31.53 -2.67 -68.33
C PRO A 1155 -30.14 -2.51 -68.96
N LYS A 1156 -29.12 -3.21 -68.44
CA LYS A 1156 -27.73 -3.11 -68.93
C LYS A 1156 -27.44 -3.94 -70.19
N ILE A 1157 -28.44 -4.68 -70.69
CA ILE A 1157 -28.36 -5.36 -72.00
C ILE A 1157 -28.76 -4.39 -73.12
N THR A 1158 -27.94 -4.31 -74.17
CA THR A 1158 -28.22 -3.48 -75.35
C THR A 1158 -27.98 -4.26 -76.63
N GLN A 1159 -28.71 -3.90 -77.69
CA GLN A 1159 -28.48 -4.39 -79.04
C GLN A 1159 -27.53 -3.45 -79.78
N ILE A 1160 -26.37 -3.95 -80.16
CA ILE A 1160 -25.35 -3.17 -80.88
C ILE A 1160 -25.43 -3.35 -82.40
N SER A 1161 -26.03 -4.45 -82.89
CA SER A 1161 -26.23 -4.69 -84.32
C SER A 1161 -27.33 -5.73 -84.60
N PRO A 1162 -28.12 -5.60 -85.70
CA PRO A 1162 -28.27 -4.42 -86.54
C PRO A 1162 -28.97 -3.28 -85.78
N SER A 1163 -29.02 -2.05 -86.30
CA SER A 1163 -29.74 -0.96 -85.61
C SER A 1163 -31.26 -1.03 -85.76
N THR A 1164 -31.77 -1.77 -86.74
CA THR A 1164 -33.20 -2.06 -86.94
C THR A 1164 -33.38 -3.44 -87.59
N PRO A 1165 -34.40 -4.23 -87.22
CA PRO A 1165 -35.33 -4.02 -86.10
C PRO A 1165 -34.64 -4.15 -84.74
N VAL A 1166 -35.16 -3.47 -83.70
CA VAL A 1166 -34.65 -3.55 -82.31
C VAL A 1166 -35.44 -4.60 -81.54
N LEU A 1167 -34.76 -5.48 -80.81
CA LEU A 1167 -35.36 -6.48 -79.95
C LEU A 1167 -35.97 -5.83 -78.71
N ASN A 1168 -37.11 -6.37 -78.25
CA ASN A 1168 -37.63 -6.08 -76.92
C ASN A 1168 -37.09 -7.14 -75.95
N TYR A 1169 -37.09 -6.83 -74.65
CA TYR A 1169 -36.62 -7.77 -73.63
C TYR A 1169 -37.71 -8.05 -72.61
N ASP A 1170 -37.88 -9.33 -72.29
CA ASP A 1170 -38.64 -9.78 -71.14
C ASP A 1170 -37.65 -10.12 -70.03
N TYR A 1171 -37.92 -9.57 -68.86
CA TYR A 1171 -37.12 -9.77 -67.66
C TYR A 1171 -37.85 -10.69 -66.69
N GLY A 1172 -37.08 -11.44 -65.90
CA GLY A 1172 -37.62 -12.17 -64.77
C GLY A 1172 -38.08 -11.26 -63.63
N LEU A 1173 -38.10 -11.78 -62.40
CA LEU A 1173 -38.57 -11.04 -61.24
C LEU A 1173 -37.65 -9.85 -60.89
N GLY A 1174 -38.17 -8.62 -60.99
CA GLY A 1174 -37.50 -7.39 -60.55
C GLY A 1174 -36.72 -6.64 -61.63
N ALA A 1175 -36.01 -5.58 -61.24
CA ALA A 1175 -35.17 -4.77 -62.16
C ALA A 1175 -33.71 -5.27 -62.24
N ALA A 1176 -33.31 -6.19 -61.35
CA ALA A 1176 -31.99 -6.79 -61.26
C ALA A 1176 -32.10 -8.17 -60.60
N GLY A 1177 -31.03 -8.95 -60.65
CA GLY A 1177 -30.87 -10.19 -59.91
C GLY A 1177 -29.42 -10.41 -59.50
N THR A 1178 -29.19 -11.44 -58.71
CA THR A 1178 -27.84 -11.90 -58.33
C THR A 1178 -27.61 -13.25 -58.97
N LEU A 1179 -26.40 -13.48 -59.51
CA LEU A 1179 -26.05 -14.80 -60.03
C LEU A 1179 -26.05 -15.84 -58.91
N GLU A 1180 -26.48 -17.05 -59.23
CA GLU A 1180 -26.39 -18.23 -58.36
C GLU A 1180 -25.50 -19.25 -59.05
N THR A 1181 -24.42 -19.67 -58.38
CA THR A 1181 -23.39 -20.55 -58.96
C THR A 1181 -22.83 -20.05 -60.31
N GLY A 1182 -22.67 -18.72 -60.43
CA GLY A 1182 -22.13 -18.04 -61.59
C GLY A 1182 -23.06 -18.00 -62.82
N SER A 1183 -24.34 -18.34 -62.67
CA SER A 1183 -25.35 -18.27 -63.73
C SER A 1183 -26.64 -17.60 -63.23
N TYR A 1184 -27.60 -17.35 -64.12
CA TYR A 1184 -28.90 -16.84 -63.69
C TYR A 1184 -29.59 -17.80 -62.71
N PRO A 1185 -30.28 -17.27 -61.67
CA PRO A 1185 -31.21 -18.05 -60.89
C PRO A 1185 -32.41 -18.49 -61.76
N ALA A 1186 -33.07 -19.58 -61.38
CA ALA A 1186 -34.08 -20.24 -62.23
C ALA A 1186 -35.24 -19.33 -62.70
N ASN A 1187 -35.58 -18.29 -61.92
CA ASN A 1187 -36.72 -17.39 -62.19
C ASN A 1187 -36.32 -15.93 -62.49
N ASN A 1188 -35.03 -15.64 -62.66
CA ASN A 1188 -34.57 -14.29 -62.94
C ASN A 1188 -33.47 -14.25 -64.00
N ALA A 1189 -33.87 -14.02 -65.26
CA ALA A 1189 -32.98 -13.99 -66.41
C ALA A 1189 -33.49 -13.00 -67.46
N ILE A 1190 -32.62 -12.68 -68.43
CA ILE A 1190 -32.92 -11.79 -69.55
C ILE A 1190 -33.28 -12.60 -70.78
N TYR A 1191 -34.49 -12.39 -71.30
CA TYR A 1191 -34.97 -13.02 -72.53
C TYR A 1191 -35.18 -11.96 -73.61
N ALA A 1192 -34.59 -12.14 -74.78
CA ALA A 1192 -34.84 -11.28 -75.92
C ALA A 1192 -36.04 -11.79 -76.72
N GLN A 1193 -37.00 -10.92 -76.99
CA GLN A 1193 -38.19 -11.20 -77.80
C GLN A 1193 -37.86 -11.14 -79.29
N PRO A 1194 -38.36 -12.07 -80.11
CA PRO A 1194 -38.15 -12.02 -81.55
C PRO A 1194 -38.80 -10.78 -82.16
N ASN A 1195 -38.08 -10.08 -83.03
CA ASN A 1195 -38.61 -9.00 -83.87
C ASN A 1195 -38.17 -9.22 -85.33
N GLY A 1196 -38.57 -10.36 -85.89
CA GLY A 1196 -38.16 -10.84 -87.21
C GLY A 1196 -37.00 -11.84 -87.18
N ALA A 1197 -36.85 -12.61 -88.26
CA ALA A 1197 -35.74 -13.53 -88.43
C ALA A 1197 -34.44 -12.75 -88.74
N GLY A 1198 -33.34 -13.14 -88.09
CA GLY A 1198 -32.08 -12.42 -88.22
C GLY A 1198 -31.07 -12.76 -87.14
N THR A 1199 -29.88 -12.19 -87.31
CA THR A 1199 -28.77 -12.28 -86.35
C THR A 1199 -28.63 -10.95 -85.66
N PHE A 1200 -28.64 -10.96 -84.33
CA PHE A 1200 -28.60 -9.78 -83.47
C PHE A 1200 -27.41 -9.92 -82.51
N THR A 1201 -26.54 -8.92 -82.47
CA THR A 1201 -25.43 -8.85 -81.52
C THR A 1201 -25.86 -8.00 -80.34
N LEU A 1202 -25.75 -8.56 -79.14
CA LEU A 1202 -26.07 -7.93 -77.87
C LEU A 1202 -24.78 -7.68 -77.08
N GLU A 1203 -24.75 -6.60 -76.32
CA GLU A 1203 -23.68 -6.24 -75.37
C GLU A 1203 -24.29 -6.03 -73.99
N TYR A 1204 -23.60 -6.48 -72.94
CA TYR A 1204 -24.02 -6.27 -71.55
C TYR A 1204 -22.99 -5.43 -70.80
N GLU A 1205 -23.39 -4.24 -70.32
CA GLU A 1205 -22.53 -3.37 -69.50
C GLU A 1205 -22.21 -4.05 -68.16
N THR A 1206 -20.98 -4.55 -67.99
CA THR A 1206 -20.54 -5.27 -66.80
C THR A 1206 -19.60 -4.45 -65.92
N GLN A 1207 -19.35 -4.96 -64.72
CA GLN A 1207 -18.39 -4.37 -63.79
C GLN A 1207 -16.96 -4.43 -64.36
N ASN A 1208 -16.12 -3.44 -64.05
CA ASN A 1208 -14.79 -3.32 -64.63
C ASN A 1208 -13.91 -4.58 -64.39
N TRP A 1209 -13.99 -5.20 -63.22
CA TRP A 1209 -13.29 -6.44 -62.88
C TRP A 1209 -13.90 -7.70 -63.53
N LEU A 1210 -14.92 -7.56 -64.38
CA LEU A 1210 -15.50 -8.65 -65.18
C LEU A 1210 -15.39 -8.39 -66.69
N LYS A 1211 -14.76 -7.29 -67.12
CA LYS A 1211 -14.44 -7.02 -68.53
C LYS A 1211 -13.27 -7.88 -69.02
N TRP A 1212 -13.28 -8.20 -70.30
CA TRP A 1212 -12.25 -9.02 -70.95
C TRP A 1212 -11.88 -8.47 -72.33
N ASP A 1213 -10.68 -8.81 -72.79
CA ASP A 1213 -10.23 -8.51 -74.14
C ASP A 1213 -10.79 -9.53 -75.14
N TRP A 1214 -12.00 -9.24 -75.62
CA TRP A 1214 -12.69 -10.06 -76.61
C TRP A 1214 -12.07 -9.95 -78.02
N LEU A 1215 -11.29 -8.89 -78.29
CA LEU A 1215 -10.71 -8.60 -79.61
C LEU A 1215 -9.23 -9.01 -79.73
N GLY A 1216 -8.55 -9.28 -78.61
CA GLY A 1216 -7.12 -9.58 -78.57
C GLY A 1216 -6.22 -8.36 -78.79
N ASP A 1217 -6.73 -7.14 -78.57
CA ASP A 1217 -6.03 -5.87 -78.82
C ASP A 1217 -5.60 -5.13 -77.54
N ASN A 1218 -5.75 -5.77 -76.38
CA ASN A 1218 -5.55 -5.26 -75.02
C ASN A 1218 -6.59 -4.23 -74.55
N SER A 1219 -7.76 -4.12 -75.19
CA SER A 1219 -8.87 -3.33 -74.66
C SER A 1219 -9.79 -4.19 -73.79
N GLN A 1220 -10.16 -3.70 -72.60
CA GLN A 1220 -11.16 -4.36 -71.75
C GLN A 1220 -12.56 -3.94 -72.18
N LEU A 1221 -13.32 -4.89 -72.73
CA LEU A 1221 -14.64 -4.65 -73.28
C LEU A 1221 -15.72 -5.43 -72.53
N ASP A 1222 -16.93 -4.92 -72.63
CA ASP A 1222 -18.15 -5.58 -72.18
C ASP A 1222 -18.40 -6.86 -73.02
N PRO A 1223 -18.98 -7.93 -72.44
CA PRO A 1223 -19.22 -9.17 -73.17
C PRO A 1223 -20.34 -9.04 -74.20
N HIS A 1224 -20.13 -9.68 -75.35
CA HIS A 1224 -21.11 -9.75 -76.43
C HIS A 1224 -21.66 -11.16 -76.63
N ALA A 1225 -22.90 -11.24 -77.10
CA ALA A 1225 -23.51 -12.47 -77.59
C ALA A 1225 -24.24 -12.26 -78.91
N ILE A 1226 -24.28 -13.31 -79.72
CA ILE A 1226 -25.03 -13.36 -80.97
C ILE A 1226 -26.29 -14.19 -80.73
N LEU A 1227 -27.46 -13.56 -80.91
CA LEU A 1227 -28.76 -14.21 -80.96
C LEU A 1227 -29.24 -14.39 -82.40
N GLN A 1228 -29.65 -15.60 -82.77
CA GLN A 1228 -30.20 -15.87 -84.10
C GLN A 1228 -31.64 -16.36 -84.04
N PHE A 1229 -32.57 -15.55 -84.56
CA PHE A 1229 -33.99 -15.89 -84.67
C PHE A 1229 -34.32 -16.38 -86.09
N GLY A 1230 -35.24 -17.35 -86.19
CA GLY A 1230 -35.72 -17.91 -87.47
C GLY A 1230 -34.96 -19.15 -87.95
N ARG A 1231 -34.25 -19.85 -87.06
CA ARG A 1231 -33.69 -21.19 -87.34
C ARG A 1231 -34.60 -22.27 -86.78
N PHE A 1232 -35.14 -23.13 -87.64
CA PHE A 1232 -35.96 -24.28 -87.26
C PHE A 1232 -35.08 -25.37 -86.60
N ARG A 1233 -35.47 -25.87 -85.42
CA ARG A 1233 -34.79 -26.96 -84.72
C ARG A 1233 -34.88 -28.24 -85.57
N GLY A 1234 -33.84 -28.54 -86.35
CA GLY A 1234 -33.73 -29.78 -87.13
C GLY A 1234 -33.36 -30.99 -86.27
N ASN A 1235 -33.81 -32.17 -86.68
CA ASN A 1235 -33.65 -33.53 -86.12
C ASN A 1235 -32.43 -33.78 -85.17
N ASP A 1236 -32.69 -34.36 -83.99
CA ASP A 1236 -31.78 -34.70 -82.87
C ASP A 1236 -30.61 -35.70 -83.19
N ARG A 1237 -30.20 -35.86 -84.46
CA ARG A 1237 -29.10 -36.76 -84.87
C ARG A 1237 -27.86 -36.06 -85.42
N VAL A 1238 -27.76 -34.73 -85.33
CA VAL A 1238 -26.54 -33.99 -85.72
C VAL A 1238 -25.72 -33.68 -84.47
N ILE A 1239 -24.57 -34.35 -84.32
CA ILE A 1239 -23.74 -34.30 -83.10
C ILE A 1239 -22.48 -33.42 -83.26
N TYR A 1240 -22.32 -32.65 -84.36
CA TYR A 1240 -21.25 -31.64 -84.45
C TYR A 1240 -21.54 -30.55 -85.51
N TRP A 1241 -21.43 -29.29 -85.12
CA TRP A 1241 -21.05 -28.18 -86.00
C TRP A 1241 -19.73 -27.61 -85.47
N ARG A 1242 -18.72 -27.60 -86.34
CA ARG A 1242 -17.36 -27.15 -86.01
C ARG A 1242 -17.27 -25.68 -86.36
N GLU A 1243 -17.23 -24.80 -85.37
CA GLU A 1243 -16.74 -23.43 -85.56
C GLU A 1243 -15.22 -23.48 -85.72
N THR A 1244 -14.74 -23.06 -86.89
CA THR A 1244 -13.34 -22.69 -87.11
C THR A 1244 -13.14 -21.28 -86.59
N ARG A 1245 -12.21 -21.11 -85.64
CA ARG A 1245 -11.62 -19.81 -85.25
C ARG A 1245 -11.12 -19.06 -86.50
N GLU A 1246 -11.46 -17.78 -86.60
CA GLU A 1246 -10.51 -16.73 -86.96
C GLU A 1246 -10.28 -15.86 -85.73
#